data_AF-A0A2A4FZJ6-F1
#
_entry.id   AF-A0A2A4FZJ6-F1
#
_cell.length_a   1.000
_cell.length_b   1.000
_cell.length_c   1.000
_cell.angle_alpha   90.00
_cell.angle_beta   90.00
_cell.angle_gamma   90.00
#
_symmetry.space_group_name_H-M   'P 1'
#
loop_
_entity.id
_entity.type
_entity.pdbx_description
1 polymer ?
#
loop_
_entity_poly.entity_id
_entity_poly.type
_entity_poly.pdbx_seq_one_letter_code
_entity_poly.pdbx_strand_id
1 'polypeptide(L)'
;MNAPLHDFALPGLKTIHANGHAIHYLEQGAGWRYDTLLDKEPETIEWIDGFEPGDTLWDIGANVGIYSIYAGVKGVRTFGFEPHFANYHQFCTTIALNGLQDVVTPLCLAFAEGKSIAEMNLASLDIGTSMSNFGEARDFRGQPFEPAFRQGMVGYDIDSFIADFGMEVPTHLKIDVDGIELPIIRGARHTLADARLRSVSIELIDSDEAQVSAVTAILEKAGLHFVHKRQNAAFATPQTRDVLNFLFHRDPASLAKRPEPAAEPVANEDFTTDQLIERIASRIAAAPLDDQPCGNIFAEDMFPEPVYRDLLAMLPADEAYDPIEHPDAVAADGSITRYLLDLTYDSLDRLALETQPFWEAMIGVFTAPAITDAIVAKYGDTLRKRFGDAIPELIPVPILYRDLPGYRIGIHPDATSKVATLQFYLPEDDSQLHLGTVFHKRSGDGFERLKKNRFQPNTAYSFVRTEESWHSVDEIGPDERVRNTLAVTFYIKGQEYRSRTMAEADPNIRWSPVYTPQMSRALKGLTKDFTRRDDVASLFAEGGIGIELGVAAGDFSERILRYPHIGHLYSVDMWAGDRGHGIEQYREAVARLSPYRERNTTLRMRFDEALCLFPDEYFDFIYVDGYAHDGELNGATFREWLPKLKRGGIIAGDDYAPDWPLVVAAVDAFCADNGLELHVIDCHEDSWNSMYPTWFAMKP
;
A
#
# COMPACT_ATOMS: atom_id res chain seq x y z
N MET A 1 -4.80 15.46 8.18
CA MET A 1 -5.19 15.78 9.58
C MET A 1 -4.66 14.64 10.44
N ASN A 2 -3.69 14.92 11.31
CA ASN A 2 -3.15 13.93 12.23
C ASN A 2 -4.29 13.36 13.08
N ALA A 3 -4.60 12.07 12.90
CA ALA A 3 -5.48 11.36 13.81
C ALA A 3 -4.87 11.45 15.21
N PRO A 4 -5.65 11.78 16.25
CA PRO A 4 -5.12 11.78 17.60
C PRO A 4 -4.60 10.38 17.91
N LEU A 5 -3.36 10.28 18.42
CA LEU A 5 -2.89 9.11 19.15
C LEU A 5 -4.04 8.67 20.05
N HIS A 6 -4.60 7.48 19.80
CA HIS A 6 -5.55 6.89 20.72
C HIS A 6 -4.82 6.78 22.05
N ASP A 7 -5.17 7.67 22.97
CA ASP A 7 -4.67 7.65 24.33
C ASP A 7 -5.30 6.40 24.95
N PHE A 8 -4.62 5.26 24.77
CA PHE A 8 -4.93 4.02 25.45
C PHE A 8 -4.72 4.28 26.94
N ALA A 9 -5.74 4.85 27.60
CA ALA A 9 -5.83 4.89 29.04
C ALA A 9 -6.13 3.47 29.56
N LEU A 10 -5.23 2.54 29.24
CA LEU A 10 -5.23 1.17 29.74
C LEU A 10 -4.47 1.19 31.07
N PRO A 11 -5.14 0.92 32.21
CA PRO A 11 -4.43 0.79 33.47
C PRO A 11 -3.38 -0.32 33.36
N GLY A 12 -2.14 -0.03 33.79
CA GLY A 12 -1.03 -1.01 33.77
C GLY A 12 -0.10 -0.93 32.56
N LEU A 13 0.05 0.23 31.90
CA LEU A 13 1.11 0.44 30.91
C LEU A 13 2.49 0.56 31.58
N LYS A 14 3.49 -0.16 31.06
CA LYS A 14 4.91 -0.05 31.44
C LYS A 14 5.78 0.26 30.24
N THR A 15 7.01 0.68 30.51
CA THR A 15 8.01 0.98 29.47
C THR A 15 9.36 0.45 29.91
N ILE A 16 10.03 -0.25 29.01
CA ILE A 16 11.44 -0.62 29.14
C ILE A 16 12.27 0.12 28.09
N HIS A 17 13.56 0.27 28.36
CA HIS A 17 14.52 0.75 27.39
C HIS A 17 15.44 -0.39 26.99
N ALA A 18 15.35 -0.82 25.73
CA ALA A 18 16.14 -1.91 25.17
C ALA A 18 17.09 -1.35 24.11
N ASN A 19 18.40 -1.35 24.40
CA ASN A 19 19.47 -0.90 23.51
C ASN A 19 19.20 0.45 22.79
N GLY A 20 18.65 1.42 23.53
CA GLY A 20 18.37 2.77 23.02
C GLY A 20 16.94 3.01 22.53
N HIS A 21 16.12 1.96 22.45
CA HIS A 21 14.72 2.04 22.03
C HIS A 21 13.76 1.92 23.22
N ALA A 22 12.72 2.73 23.25
CA ALA A 22 11.65 2.60 24.24
C ALA A 22 10.59 1.61 23.73
N ILE A 23 10.21 0.65 24.58
CA ILE A 23 9.13 -0.31 24.28
C ILE A 23 8.05 -0.19 25.35
N HIS A 24 6.85 0.15 24.91
CA HIS A 24 5.64 0.26 25.73
C HIS A 24 4.86 -1.06 25.71
N TYR A 25 4.44 -1.58 26.86
CA TYR A 25 3.71 -2.84 26.94
C TYR A 25 2.75 -2.84 28.13
N LEU A 26 1.77 -3.74 28.09
CA LEU A 26 0.87 -3.96 29.23
C LEU A 26 1.54 -4.85 30.28
N GLU A 27 1.57 -4.38 31.53
CA GLU A 27 2.03 -5.11 32.70
C GLU A 27 1.15 -6.33 32.97
N GLN A 28 -0.17 -6.20 32.76
CA GLN A 28 -1.11 -7.30 32.93
C GLN A 28 -0.86 -8.40 31.90
N GLY A 29 -0.99 -9.66 32.33
CA GLY A 29 -0.67 -10.82 31.50
C GLY A 29 0.82 -11.12 31.52
N ALA A 30 1.49 -11.01 30.37
CA ALA A 30 2.87 -11.45 30.19
C ALA A 30 3.94 -10.35 30.37
N GLY A 31 3.67 -9.29 31.14
CA GLY A 31 4.59 -8.14 31.29
C GLY A 31 6.01 -8.51 31.73
N TRP A 32 6.15 -9.58 32.53
CA TRP A 32 7.45 -10.11 32.95
C TRP A 32 8.34 -10.55 31.78
N ARG A 33 7.76 -10.97 30.64
CA ARG A 33 8.54 -11.36 29.45
C ARG A 33 9.27 -10.16 28.87
N TYR A 34 8.64 -8.99 28.85
CA TYR A 34 9.29 -7.74 28.48
C TYR A 34 10.30 -7.29 29.54
N ASP A 35 9.97 -7.39 30.84
CA ASP A 35 10.91 -7.06 31.91
C ASP A 35 12.24 -7.84 31.79
N THR A 36 12.20 -9.06 31.25
CA THR A 36 13.38 -9.92 31.06
C THR A 36 13.93 -9.93 29.64
N LEU A 37 13.46 -9.07 28.72
CA LEU A 37 13.79 -9.10 27.28
C LEU A 37 15.30 -9.19 27.01
N LEU A 38 16.09 -8.34 27.67
CA LEU A 38 17.54 -8.27 27.46
C LEU A 38 18.32 -9.34 28.22
N ASP A 39 17.71 -9.93 29.25
CA ASP A 39 18.41 -10.83 30.16
C ASP A 39 18.14 -12.30 29.86
N LYS A 40 16.93 -12.65 29.41
CA LYS A 40 16.52 -14.06 29.31
C LYS A 40 17.27 -14.80 28.20
N GLU A 41 17.34 -14.20 27.01
CA GLU A 41 17.99 -14.78 25.82
C GLU A 41 18.86 -13.71 25.15
N PRO A 42 19.97 -13.30 25.80
CA PRO A 42 20.84 -12.25 25.28
C PRO A 42 21.44 -12.62 23.93
N GLU A 43 21.63 -13.90 23.63
CA GLU A 43 22.08 -14.37 22.32
C GLU A 43 21.09 -14.04 21.19
N THR A 44 19.78 -14.07 21.46
CA THR A 44 18.74 -13.72 20.49
C THR A 44 18.73 -12.22 20.24
N ILE A 45 18.96 -11.42 21.29
CA ILE A 45 19.14 -9.96 21.18
C ILE A 45 20.42 -9.62 20.40
N GLU A 46 21.55 -10.25 20.74
CA GLU A 46 22.83 -10.09 20.02
C GLU A 46 22.67 -10.42 18.53
N TRP A 47 21.90 -11.45 18.20
CA TRP A 47 21.60 -11.84 16.82
C TRP A 47 20.76 -10.79 16.09
N ILE A 48 19.66 -10.33 16.69
CA ILE A 48 18.81 -9.26 16.12
C ILE A 48 19.58 -7.94 15.99
N ASP A 49 20.50 -7.66 16.92
CA ASP A 49 21.37 -6.49 16.85
C ASP A 49 22.35 -6.50 15.68
N GLY A 50 22.61 -7.68 15.11
CA GLY A 50 23.45 -7.85 13.93
C GLY A 50 22.73 -7.66 12.59
N PHE A 51 21.42 -7.42 12.58
CA PHE A 51 20.67 -7.23 11.33
C PHE A 51 21.01 -5.89 10.67
N GLU A 52 21.02 -5.90 9.35
CA GLU A 52 21.31 -4.76 8.48
C GLU A 52 20.00 -4.07 8.04
N PRO A 53 20.03 -2.77 7.68
CA PRO A 53 18.87 -2.10 7.10
C PRO A 53 18.33 -2.83 5.86
N GLY A 54 17.01 -3.02 5.81
CA GLY A 54 16.34 -3.79 4.75
C GLY A 54 16.19 -5.29 5.06
N ASP A 55 16.75 -5.77 6.17
CA ASP A 55 16.50 -7.14 6.62
C ASP A 55 15.05 -7.39 7.02
N THR A 56 14.63 -8.64 6.84
CA THR A 56 13.32 -9.15 7.20
C THR A 56 13.43 -10.30 8.18
N LEU A 57 12.67 -10.23 9.28
CA LEU A 57 12.59 -11.28 10.28
C LEU A 57 11.26 -12.02 10.20
N TRP A 58 11.29 -13.34 10.19
CA TRP A 58 10.13 -14.17 10.52
C TRP A 58 10.32 -14.74 11.92
N ASP A 59 9.39 -14.45 12.83
CA ASP A 59 9.39 -14.91 14.23
C ASP A 59 8.27 -15.95 14.42
N ILE A 60 8.61 -17.23 14.26
CA ILE A 60 7.67 -18.34 14.37
C ILE A 60 7.58 -18.80 15.83
N GLY A 61 6.39 -18.71 16.40
CA GLY A 61 6.16 -18.87 17.84
C GLY A 61 6.42 -17.57 18.60
N ALA A 62 5.98 -16.44 18.03
CA ALA A 62 6.29 -15.10 18.56
C ALA A 62 5.79 -14.86 20.00
N ASN A 63 4.85 -15.68 20.50
CA ASN A 63 4.21 -15.53 21.80
C ASN A 63 3.61 -14.12 21.93
N VAL A 64 3.89 -13.38 23.00
CA VAL A 64 3.48 -11.98 23.13
C VAL A 64 4.31 -11.00 22.30
N GLY A 65 5.24 -11.50 21.47
CA GLY A 65 5.94 -10.73 20.46
C GLY A 65 7.18 -9.99 20.93
N ILE A 66 7.83 -10.41 22.04
CA ILE A 66 8.94 -9.63 22.62
C ILE A 66 10.10 -9.40 21.63
N TYR A 67 10.45 -10.40 20.82
CA TYR A 67 11.50 -10.31 19.82
C TYR A 67 11.02 -9.60 18.55
N SER A 68 9.79 -9.88 18.12
CA SER A 68 9.15 -9.16 17.01
C SER A 68 9.07 -7.65 17.25
N ILE A 69 8.69 -7.24 18.46
CA ILE A 69 8.63 -5.82 18.87
C ILE A 69 10.04 -5.23 18.96
N TYR A 70 11.00 -5.97 19.52
CA TYR A 70 12.40 -5.50 19.61
C TYR A 70 13.03 -5.30 18.23
N ALA A 71 12.82 -6.22 17.29
CA ALA A 71 13.25 -6.08 15.90
C ALA A 71 12.53 -4.89 15.23
N GLY A 72 11.21 -4.75 15.46
CA GLY A 72 10.40 -3.67 14.92
C GLY A 72 10.85 -2.27 15.35
N VAL A 73 11.17 -2.05 16.64
CA VAL A 73 11.66 -0.74 17.11
C VAL A 73 13.04 -0.38 16.53
N LYS A 74 13.79 -1.36 16.03
CA LYS A 74 15.04 -1.16 15.29
C LYS A 74 14.82 -0.92 13.79
N GLY A 75 13.57 -0.92 13.32
CA GLY A 75 13.21 -0.75 11.90
C GLY A 75 13.32 -2.02 11.06
N VAL A 76 13.46 -3.20 11.68
CA VAL A 76 13.51 -4.48 10.95
C VAL A 76 12.09 -4.92 10.63
N ARG A 77 11.77 -5.06 9.33
CA ARG A 77 10.46 -5.55 8.89
C ARG A 77 10.25 -6.96 9.38
N THR A 78 9.21 -7.17 10.20
CA THR A 78 9.03 -8.42 10.93
C THR A 78 7.65 -9.01 10.71
N PHE A 79 7.59 -10.30 10.40
CA PHE A 79 6.37 -11.09 10.40
C PHE A 79 6.40 -12.03 11.61
N GLY A 80 5.52 -11.77 12.58
CA GLY A 80 5.42 -12.59 13.80
C GLY A 80 4.23 -13.55 13.70
N PHE A 81 4.47 -14.84 13.91
CA PHE A 81 3.46 -15.88 13.79
C PHE A 81 3.15 -16.46 15.16
N GLU A 82 1.94 -16.21 15.65
CA GLU A 82 1.48 -16.69 16.97
C GLU A 82 0.04 -17.25 16.89
N PRO A 83 -0.14 -18.58 17.00
CA PRO A 83 -1.46 -19.19 16.90
C PRO A 83 -2.30 -19.09 18.18
N HIS A 84 -1.70 -18.95 19.37
CA HIS A 84 -2.46 -18.90 20.63
C HIS A 84 -3.21 -17.57 20.74
N PHE A 85 -4.55 -17.61 20.71
CA PHE A 85 -5.38 -16.40 20.62
C PHE A 85 -5.09 -15.33 21.70
N ALA A 86 -4.85 -15.74 22.95
CA ALA A 86 -4.55 -14.83 24.05
C ALA A 86 -3.17 -14.15 23.90
N ASN A 87 -2.14 -14.91 23.49
CA ASN A 87 -0.81 -14.36 23.18
C ASN A 87 -0.87 -13.42 21.98
N TYR A 88 -1.56 -13.84 20.91
CA TYR A 88 -1.77 -13.05 19.71
C TYR A 88 -2.47 -11.71 20.01
N HIS A 89 -3.48 -11.70 20.86
CA HIS A 89 -4.12 -10.47 21.33
C HIS A 89 -3.12 -9.51 22.01
N GLN A 90 -2.30 -10.01 22.94
CA GLN A 90 -1.30 -9.16 23.60
C GLN A 90 -0.22 -8.70 22.62
N PHE A 91 0.18 -9.56 21.67
CA PHE A 91 1.13 -9.19 20.62
C PHE A 91 0.60 -8.03 19.76
N CYS A 92 -0.61 -8.13 19.21
CA CYS A 92 -1.26 -7.07 18.44
C CYS A 92 -1.41 -5.77 19.26
N THR A 93 -1.77 -5.90 20.54
CA THR A 93 -1.89 -4.75 21.44
C THR A 93 -0.54 -4.05 21.62
N THR A 94 0.55 -4.80 21.82
CA THR A 94 1.88 -4.20 21.95
C THR A 94 2.34 -3.55 20.65
N ILE A 95 2.04 -4.11 19.47
CA ILE A 95 2.34 -3.46 18.18
C ILE A 95 1.66 -2.08 18.11
N ALA A 96 0.36 -2.02 18.41
CA ALA A 96 -0.40 -0.78 18.41
C ALA A 96 0.16 0.24 19.42
N LEU A 97 0.52 -0.19 20.62
CA LEU A 97 1.08 0.68 21.67
C LEU A 97 2.43 1.32 21.28
N ASN A 98 3.19 0.68 20.39
CA ASN A 98 4.48 1.18 19.93
C ASN A 98 4.43 1.83 18.54
N GLY A 99 3.24 1.90 17.91
CA GLY A 99 3.09 2.43 16.55
C GLY A 99 3.84 1.61 15.50
N LEU A 100 4.01 0.30 15.73
CA LEU A 100 4.86 -0.57 14.89
C LEU A 100 4.07 -1.26 13.76
N GLN A 101 2.83 -0.88 13.51
CA GLN A 101 1.94 -1.59 12.56
C GLN A 101 2.48 -1.63 11.12
N ASP A 102 3.30 -0.66 10.72
CA ASP A 102 3.88 -0.59 9.38
C ASP A 102 5.17 -1.43 9.24
N VAL A 103 5.73 -1.88 10.37
CA VAL A 103 7.01 -2.61 10.44
C VAL A 103 6.82 -4.05 10.92
N VAL A 104 5.89 -4.29 11.84
CA VAL A 104 5.62 -5.60 12.46
C VAL A 104 4.22 -6.06 12.08
N THR A 105 4.14 -7.14 11.30
CA THR A 105 2.89 -7.77 10.87
C THR A 105 2.62 -9.03 11.72
N PRO A 106 1.57 -9.03 12.58
CA PRO A 106 1.21 -10.20 13.38
C PRO A 106 0.26 -11.13 12.63
N LEU A 107 0.57 -12.42 12.52
CA LEU A 107 -0.25 -13.44 11.86
C LEU A 107 -0.67 -14.55 12.84
N CYS A 108 -1.98 -14.79 12.94
CA CYS A 108 -2.53 -15.84 13.80
C CYS A 108 -2.63 -17.17 13.04
N LEU A 109 -1.50 -17.84 12.85
CA LEU A 109 -1.40 -19.14 12.17
C LEU A 109 -0.30 -20.01 12.78
N ALA A 110 -0.33 -21.31 12.51
CA ALA A 110 0.72 -22.25 12.89
C ALA A 110 1.52 -22.72 11.66
N PHE A 111 2.83 -22.94 11.84
CA PHE A 111 3.64 -23.65 10.85
C PHE A 111 3.80 -25.12 11.21
N ALA A 112 3.87 -25.98 10.20
CA ALA A 112 4.00 -27.43 10.27
C ALA A 112 4.75 -27.97 9.03
N GLU A 113 4.82 -29.30 8.87
CA GLU A 113 5.45 -29.93 7.68
C GLU A 113 4.60 -29.77 6.39
N GLY A 114 3.32 -29.42 6.50
CA GLY A 114 2.41 -29.24 5.37
C GLY A 114 1.12 -28.51 5.72
N LYS A 115 0.37 -28.09 4.69
CA LYS A 115 -0.98 -27.49 4.84
C LYS A 115 -1.95 -28.43 5.55
N SER A 116 -2.60 -27.93 6.60
CA SER A 116 -3.60 -28.68 7.35
C SER A 116 -4.56 -27.76 8.11
N ILE A 117 -5.70 -28.31 8.53
CA ILE A 117 -6.54 -27.71 9.56
C ILE A 117 -6.52 -28.70 10.72
N ALA A 118 -6.08 -28.24 11.89
CA ALA A 118 -5.97 -29.06 13.10
C ALA A 118 -6.17 -28.21 14.36
N GLU A 119 -6.14 -28.86 15.52
CA GLU A 119 -6.20 -28.16 16.80
C GLU A 119 -4.83 -27.60 17.22
N MET A 120 -4.83 -26.33 17.63
CA MET A 120 -3.80 -25.78 18.52
C MET A 120 -4.19 -26.14 19.96
N ASN A 121 -3.42 -27.04 20.58
CA ASN A 121 -3.64 -27.55 21.93
C ASN A 121 -2.96 -26.61 22.94
N LEU A 122 -3.76 -25.83 23.68
CA LEU A 122 -3.26 -24.80 24.59
C LEU A 122 -3.05 -25.38 26.00
N ALA A 123 -1.87 -25.17 26.57
CA ALA A 123 -1.55 -25.63 27.94
C ALA A 123 -2.26 -24.80 29.03
N SER A 124 -2.48 -23.52 28.78
CA SER A 124 -3.29 -22.61 29.60
C SER A 124 -3.99 -21.59 28.70
N LEU A 125 -4.94 -20.85 29.26
CA LEU A 125 -5.53 -19.66 28.62
C LEU A 125 -4.85 -18.37 29.08
N ASP A 126 -3.92 -18.46 30.03
CA ASP A 126 -3.19 -17.30 30.56
C ASP A 126 -2.27 -16.72 29.48
N ILE A 127 -2.19 -15.39 29.42
CA ILE A 127 -1.35 -14.72 28.43
C ILE A 127 0.13 -14.90 28.79
N GLY A 128 0.97 -15.14 27.79
CA GLY A 128 2.40 -15.42 27.94
C GLY A 128 2.69 -16.88 28.23
N THR A 129 1.70 -17.76 28.09
CA THR A 129 1.88 -19.21 28.24
C THR A 129 2.71 -19.78 27.09
N SER A 130 3.53 -20.79 27.40
CA SER A 130 4.27 -21.66 26.46
C SER A 130 3.82 -23.12 26.67
N MET A 131 4.48 -24.09 26.05
CA MET A 131 4.14 -25.53 26.08
C MET A 131 2.85 -25.87 25.31
N SER A 132 2.49 -25.08 24.30
CA SER A 132 1.30 -25.32 23.48
C SER A 132 1.71 -25.86 22.11
N ASN A 133 0.94 -26.81 21.57
CA ASN A 133 1.37 -27.58 20.40
C ASN A 133 0.27 -27.67 19.33
N PHE A 134 0.67 -27.55 18.06
CA PHE A 134 -0.22 -27.68 16.92
C PHE A 134 -0.30 -29.14 16.43
N GLY A 135 -1.51 -29.67 16.35
CA GLY A 135 -1.80 -31.02 15.84
C GLY A 135 -1.87 -32.09 16.93
N GLU A 136 -0.86 -32.20 17.80
CA GLU A 136 -0.83 -33.21 18.87
C GLU A 136 -0.89 -32.57 20.27
N ALA A 137 -1.51 -33.25 21.23
CA ALA A 137 -1.53 -32.83 22.64
C ALA A 137 -0.29 -33.36 23.37
N ARG A 138 0.90 -32.94 22.92
CA ARG A 138 2.19 -33.28 23.51
C ARG A 138 2.97 -32.03 23.89
N ASP A 139 3.68 -32.10 25.00
CA ASP A 139 4.62 -31.05 25.40
C ASP A 139 5.87 -31.05 24.53
N PHE A 140 6.76 -30.08 24.75
CA PHE A 140 8.03 -29.94 24.03
C PHE A 140 8.95 -31.18 24.17
N ARG A 141 8.73 -32.07 25.15
CA ARG A 141 9.45 -33.35 25.31
C ARG A 141 8.70 -34.56 24.78
N GLY A 142 7.61 -34.33 24.05
CA GLY A 142 6.78 -35.36 23.47
C GLY A 142 5.92 -36.12 24.48
N GLN A 143 5.83 -35.68 25.74
CA GLN A 143 4.94 -36.29 26.74
C GLN A 143 3.51 -35.82 26.52
N PRO A 144 2.50 -36.69 26.66
CA PRO A 144 1.11 -36.28 26.53
C PRO A 144 0.71 -35.33 27.66
N PHE A 145 -0.10 -34.32 27.34
CA PHE A 145 -0.76 -33.47 28.32
C PHE A 145 -2.25 -33.32 28.01
N GLU A 146 -3.04 -32.92 29.00
CA GLU A 146 -4.45 -32.57 28.82
C GLU A 146 -4.56 -31.08 28.51
N PRO A 147 -4.99 -30.67 27.30
CA PRO A 147 -5.07 -29.26 26.95
C PRO A 147 -6.15 -28.53 27.75
N ALA A 148 -5.83 -27.32 28.22
CA ALA A 148 -6.82 -26.42 28.84
C ALA A 148 -7.88 -25.97 27.83
N PHE A 149 -7.48 -25.84 26.55
CA PHE A 149 -8.37 -25.49 25.45
C PHE A 149 -7.82 -26.03 24.12
N ARG A 150 -8.74 -26.31 23.17
CA ARG A 150 -8.39 -26.68 21.80
C ARG A 150 -8.94 -25.64 20.85
N GLN A 151 -8.04 -24.88 20.23
CA GLN A 151 -8.37 -23.85 19.25
C GLN A 151 -8.26 -24.42 17.85
N GLY A 152 -9.28 -24.25 16.99
CA GLY A 152 -9.14 -24.59 15.57
C GLY A 152 -8.11 -23.68 14.91
N MET A 153 -7.17 -24.25 14.16
CA MET A 153 -6.05 -23.52 13.58
C MET A 153 -5.71 -24.01 12.17
N VAL A 154 -5.34 -23.07 11.30
CA VAL A 154 -4.79 -23.36 9.99
C VAL A 154 -3.28 -23.53 10.14
N GLY A 155 -2.80 -24.70 9.71
CA GLY A 155 -1.39 -25.04 9.62
C GLY A 155 -0.89 -24.87 8.19
N TYR A 156 0.30 -24.30 8.03
CA TYR A 156 1.00 -24.17 6.76
C TYR A 156 2.41 -24.74 6.84
N ASP A 157 2.95 -25.22 5.72
CA ASP A 157 4.40 -25.26 5.55
C ASP A 157 4.90 -23.91 5.01
N ILE A 158 6.16 -23.57 5.34
CA ILE A 158 6.75 -22.26 5.00
C ILE A 158 6.78 -22.05 3.48
N ASP A 159 7.23 -23.05 2.73
CA ASP A 159 7.37 -22.94 1.28
C ASP A 159 6.01 -22.66 0.61
N SER A 160 4.96 -23.36 1.03
CA SER A 160 3.63 -23.14 0.49
C SER A 160 2.99 -21.84 0.97
N PHE A 161 3.27 -21.38 2.18
CA PHE A 161 2.78 -20.08 2.66
C PHE A 161 3.37 -18.94 1.81
N ILE A 162 4.66 -19.02 1.51
CA ILE A 162 5.33 -18.09 0.59
C ILE A 162 4.67 -18.10 -0.79
N ALA A 163 4.45 -19.29 -1.35
CA ALA A 163 3.87 -19.44 -2.68
C ALA A 163 2.41 -18.96 -2.77
N ASP A 164 1.58 -19.31 -1.78
CA ASP A 164 0.14 -19.02 -1.80
C ASP A 164 -0.15 -17.52 -1.60
N PHE A 165 0.62 -16.86 -0.72
CA PHE A 165 0.38 -15.47 -0.34
C PHE A 165 1.32 -14.47 -1.02
N GLY A 166 2.22 -14.94 -1.88
CA GLY A 166 3.18 -14.08 -2.58
C GLY A 166 4.17 -13.39 -1.63
N MET A 167 4.51 -14.03 -0.52
CA MET A 167 5.43 -13.46 0.47
C MET A 167 6.87 -13.47 -0.04
N GLU A 168 7.67 -12.51 0.41
CA GLU A 168 9.12 -12.56 0.22
C GLU A 168 9.76 -13.60 1.15
N VAL A 169 10.85 -14.22 0.69
CA VAL A 169 11.68 -15.07 1.55
C VAL A 169 12.38 -14.19 2.59
N PRO A 170 12.26 -14.51 3.90
CA PRO A 170 12.91 -13.69 4.93
C PRO A 170 14.43 -13.79 4.85
N THR A 171 15.12 -12.73 5.30
CA THR A 171 16.57 -12.78 5.49
C THR A 171 16.95 -13.51 6.77
N HIS A 172 16.11 -13.44 7.80
CA HIS A 172 16.31 -14.09 9.09
C HIS A 172 15.05 -14.85 9.53
N LEU A 173 15.24 -16.09 9.99
CA LEU A 173 14.15 -16.96 10.45
C LEU A 173 14.40 -17.37 11.91
N LYS A 174 13.46 -17.05 12.80
CA LYS A 174 13.43 -17.54 14.18
C LYS A 174 12.34 -18.61 14.31
N ILE A 175 12.68 -19.75 14.93
CA ILE A 175 11.74 -20.83 15.23
C ILE A 175 11.88 -21.18 16.72
N ASP A 176 10.83 -20.89 17.48
CA ASP A 176 10.75 -21.07 18.93
C ASP A 176 9.35 -21.55 19.26
N VAL A 177 9.14 -22.84 19.08
CA VAL A 177 7.84 -23.50 19.19
C VAL A 177 8.00 -24.76 20.02
N ASP A 178 6.94 -25.24 20.66
CA ASP A 178 7.06 -26.37 21.57
C ASP A 178 6.97 -27.73 20.83
N GLY A 179 8.09 -28.24 20.30
CA GLY A 179 8.23 -29.65 19.89
C GLY A 179 7.86 -30.01 18.44
N ILE A 180 7.70 -29.03 17.55
CA ILE A 180 7.44 -29.23 16.11
C ILE A 180 8.47 -28.52 15.20
N GLU A 181 9.66 -28.25 15.73
CA GLU A 181 10.76 -27.56 15.04
C GLU A 181 11.23 -28.32 13.80
N LEU A 182 11.48 -29.63 13.94
CA LEU A 182 11.90 -30.49 12.82
C LEU A 182 10.83 -30.59 11.71
N PRO A 183 9.53 -30.83 12.01
CA PRO A 183 8.45 -30.69 11.02
C PRO A 183 8.47 -29.37 10.26
N ILE A 184 8.59 -28.22 10.94
CA ILE A 184 8.64 -26.89 10.30
C ILE A 184 9.84 -26.79 9.34
N ILE A 185 11.03 -27.21 9.79
CA ILE A 185 12.25 -27.23 8.97
C ILE A 185 12.07 -28.10 7.71
N ARG A 186 11.35 -29.23 7.81
CA ARG A 186 11.06 -30.09 6.65
C ARG A 186 10.09 -29.47 5.65
N GLY A 187 9.22 -28.56 6.10
CA GLY A 187 8.29 -27.79 5.28
C GLY A 187 8.89 -26.52 4.65
N ALA A 188 10.18 -26.25 4.86
CA ALA A 188 10.85 -25.02 4.43
C ALA A 188 11.99 -25.26 3.42
N ARG A 189 11.97 -26.37 2.67
CA ARG A 189 13.16 -26.84 1.91
C ARG A 189 13.64 -25.83 0.87
N HIS A 190 12.72 -25.22 0.13
CA HIS A 190 13.08 -24.22 -0.88
C HIS A 190 13.54 -22.93 -0.22
N THR A 191 12.83 -22.50 0.82
CA THR A 191 13.16 -21.30 1.61
C THR A 191 14.55 -21.40 2.24
N LEU A 192 14.87 -22.55 2.84
CA LEU A 192 16.19 -22.81 3.45
C LEU A 192 17.32 -22.81 2.42
N ALA A 193 17.05 -23.24 1.19
CA ALA A 193 18.02 -23.26 0.11
C ALA A 193 18.19 -21.90 -0.60
N ASP A 194 17.25 -20.96 -0.40
CA ASP A 194 17.29 -19.63 -1.00
C ASP A 194 18.43 -18.80 -0.39
N ALA A 195 19.24 -18.19 -1.26
CA ALA A 195 20.41 -17.41 -0.85
C ALA A 195 20.03 -16.15 -0.04
N ARG A 196 18.79 -15.66 -0.18
CA ARG A 196 18.27 -14.53 0.60
C ARG A 196 18.14 -14.85 2.08
N LEU A 197 17.81 -16.10 2.45
CA LEU A 197 17.81 -16.52 3.85
C LEU A 197 19.26 -16.65 4.33
N ARG A 198 19.67 -15.74 5.20
CA ARG A 198 21.05 -15.61 5.69
C ARG A 198 21.29 -16.34 7.00
N SER A 199 20.28 -16.38 7.88
CA SER A 199 20.43 -17.06 9.17
C SER A 199 19.15 -17.65 9.73
N VAL A 200 19.30 -18.72 10.50
CA VAL A 200 18.22 -19.36 11.25
C VAL A 200 18.61 -19.44 12.72
N SER A 201 17.77 -18.90 13.61
CA SER A 201 17.84 -19.10 15.06
C SER A 201 16.71 -20.06 15.45
N ILE A 202 17.05 -21.18 16.09
CA ILE A 202 16.08 -22.24 16.40
C ILE A 202 16.30 -22.78 17.81
N GLU A 203 15.24 -22.80 18.62
CA GLU A 203 15.28 -23.39 19.96
C GLU A 203 15.20 -24.93 19.84
N LEU A 204 16.16 -25.65 20.40
CA LEU A 204 16.19 -27.12 20.35
C LEU A 204 16.56 -27.71 21.70
N ILE A 205 16.09 -28.94 21.94
CA ILE A 205 16.51 -29.75 23.08
C ILE A 205 17.85 -30.41 22.73
N ASP A 206 18.96 -29.89 23.25
CA ASP A 206 20.32 -30.36 22.96
C ASP A 206 20.55 -31.82 23.39
N SER A 207 19.78 -32.32 24.36
CA SER A 207 19.82 -33.73 24.76
C SER A 207 19.06 -34.67 23.81
N ASP A 208 18.23 -34.14 22.90
CA ASP A 208 17.62 -34.89 21.81
C ASP A 208 18.56 -34.91 20.58
N GLU A 209 19.57 -35.77 20.65
CA GLU A 209 20.58 -35.92 19.60
C GLU A 209 19.96 -36.23 18.22
N ALA A 210 18.81 -36.90 18.18
CA ALA A 210 18.14 -37.27 16.93
C ALA A 210 17.52 -36.05 16.26
N GLN A 211 16.82 -35.21 17.01
CA GLN A 211 16.26 -33.95 16.52
C GLN A 211 17.38 -33.01 16.07
N VAL A 212 18.38 -32.78 16.92
CA VAL A 212 19.51 -31.87 16.63
C VAL A 212 20.26 -32.30 15.38
N SER A 213 20.57 -33.60 15.24
CA SER A 213 21.26 -34.14 14.08
C SER A 213 20.44 -33.98 12.80
N ALA A 214 19.13 -34.24 12.85
CA ALA A 214 18.25 -34.10 11.70
C ALA A 214 18.10 -32.66 11.23
N VAL A 215 17.89 -31.70 12.16
CA VAL A 215 17.80 -30.27 11.85
C VAL A 215 19.12 -29.77 11.28
N THR A 216 20.23 -30.05 11.96
CA THR A 216 21.58 -29.65 11.52
C THR A 216 21.88 -30.16 10.11
N ALA A 217 21.57 -31.43 9.82
CA ALA A 217 21.81 -32.00 8.49
C ALA A 217 21.01 -31.30 7.38
N ILE A 218 19.77 -30.86 7.66
CA ILE A 218 18.95 -30.15 6.68
C ILE A 218 19.52 -28.75 6.43
N LEU A 219 19.84 -28.00 7.50
CA LEU A 219 20.37 -26.64 7.41
C LEU A 219 21.74 -26.59 6.73
N GLU A 220 22.67 -27.47 7.13
CA GLU A 220 24.01 -27.56 6.53
C GLU A 220 23.93 -27.90 5.03
N LYS A 221 23.04 -28.82 4.64
CA LYS A 221 22.81 -29.16 3.23
C LYS A 221 22.26 -27.97 2.43
N ALA A 222 21.50 -27.10 3.08
CA ALA A 222 20.97 -25.88 2.47
C ALA A 222 21.98 -24.73 2.44
N GLY A 223 23.19 -24.92 2.99
CA GLY A 223 24.26 -23.93 3.06
C GLY A 223 24.19 -23.00 4.27
N LEU A 224 23.38 -23.34 5.28
CA LEU A 224 23.32 -22.63 6.57
C LEU A 224 24.17 -23.39 7.58
N HIS A 225 25.29 -22.80 7.98
CA HIS A 225 26.33 -23.45 8.77
C HIS A 225 26.16 -23.14 10.27
N PHE A 226 26.37 -24.15 11.11
CA PHE A 226 26.29 -23.99 12.56
C PHE A 226 27.29 -22.93 13.08
N VAL A 227 26.82 -22.03 13.93
CA VAL A 227 27.62 -20.96 14.54
C VAL A 227 27.84 -21.24 16.03
N HIS A 228 26.76 -21.32 16.80
CA HIS A 228 26.79 -21.61 18.23
C HIS A 228 25.45 -22.12 18.74
N LYS A 229 25.45 -22.64 19.96
CA LYS A 229 24.26 -22.85 20.78
C LYS A 229 24.45 -22.19 22.13
N ARG A 230 23.46 -21.43 22.61
CA ARG A 230 23.56 -20.66 23.86
C ARG A 230 22.21 -20.64 24.59
N GLN A 231 22.29 -20.38 25.88
CA GLN A 231 21.16 -20.13 26.78
C GLN A 231 21.70 -19.32 27.96
N ASN A 232 20.90 -18.42 28.53
CA ASN A 232 21.24 -17.87 29.84
C ASN A 232 20.93 -18.88 30.97
N ALA A 233 21.98 -19.47 31.53
CA ALA A 233 21.89 -20.42 32.63
C ALA A 233 21.17 -19.87 33.88
N ALA A 234 21.07 -18.55 34.06
CA ALA A 234 20.33 -17.94 35.18
C ALA A 234 18.80 -18.15 35.07
N PHE A 235 18.28 -18.37 33.86
CA PHE A 235 16.86 -18.61 33.60
C PHE A 235 16.53 -20.08 33.34
N ALA A 236 17.55 -20.94 33.29
CA ALA A 236 17.40 -22.37 33.10
C ALA A 236 16.76 -23.05 34.33
N THR A 237 15.70 -23.81 34.09
CA THR A 237 15.12 -24.72 35.11
C THR A 237 15.71 -26.13 34.95
N PRO A 238 15.56 -27.03 35.93
CA PRO A 238 15.96 -28.43 35.75
C PRO A 238 15.36 -29.09 34.49
N GLN A 239 14.19 -28.62 34.05
CA GLN A 239 13.45 -29.10 32.88
C GLN A 239 13.80 -28.39 31.58
N THR A 240 14.50 -27.24 31.61
CA THR A 240 14.82 -26.43 30.41
C THR A 240 16.31 -26.16 30.23
N ARG A 241 17.18 -26.68 31.10
CA ARG A 241 18.64 -26.50 31.06
C ARG A 241 19.35 -27.03 29.81
N ASP A 242 18.67 -27.90 29.07
CA ASP A 242 19.10 -28.52 27.82
C ASP A 242 18.32 -27.96 26.63
N VAL A 243 17.49 -26.94 26.83
CA VAL A 243 16.80 -26.20 25.77
C VAL A 243 17.65 -24.99 25.44
N LEU A 244 18.22 -24.93 24.24
CA LEU A 244 19.15 -23.87 23.83
C LEU A 244 18.74 -23.26 22.49
N ASN A 245 19.11 -21.99 22.28
CA ASN A 245 19.02 -21.31 21.00
C ASN A 245 20.23 -21.67 20.14
N PHE A 246 20.00 -22.37 19.02
CA PHE A 246 21.00 -22.72 18.02
C PHE A 246 20.97 -21.69 16.89
N LEU A 247 22.12 -21.11 16.58
CA LEU A 247 22.27 -20.17 15.48
C LEU A 247 23.00 -20.82 14.30
N PHE A 248 22.43 -20.70 13.11
CA PHE A 248 23.02 -21.08 11.84
C PHE A 248 23.11 -19.85 10.92
N HIS A 249 24.20 -19.72 10.16
CA HIS A 249 24.42 -18.61 9.26
C HIS A 249 25.05 -19.07 7.94
N ARG A 250 24.66 -18.46 6.82
CA ARG A 250 25.14 -18.81 5.47
C ARG A 250 26.60 -18.39 5.25
N ASP A 251 27.02 -17.31 5.88
CA ASP A 251 28.44 -16.88 5.97
C ASP A 251 28.85 -16.70 7.44
N PRO A 252 29.24 -17.74 8.19
CA PRO A 252 29.65 -17.59 9.59
C PRO A 252 30.85 -16.66 9.80
N ALA A 253 31.67 -16.43 8.75
CA ALA A 253 32.83 -15.56 8.84
C ALA A 253 32.45 -14.06 8.84
N SER A 254 31.27 -13.70 8.30
CA SER A 254 30.75 -12.34 8.41
C SER A 254 30.43 -11.98 9.87
N LEU A 255 29.99 -12.94 10.68
CA LEU A 255 29.70 -12.75 12.11
C LEU A 255 30.96 -12.54 12.98
N ALA A 256 32.13 -13.02 12.53
CA ALA A 256 33.40 -12.87 13.26
C ALA A 256 34.05 -11.48 13.05
N LYS A 257 33.64 -10.77 12.00
CA LYS A 257 34.02 -9.37 11.79
C LYS A 257 33.06 -8.50 12.61
N ARG A 258 33.31 -8.34 13.90
CA ARG A 258 32.82 -7.13 14.56
C ARG A 258 33.43 -5.95 13.81
N PRO A 259 32.64 -5.07 13.19
CA PRO A 259 33.14 -3.73 12.99
C PRO A 259 33.44 -3.20 14.40
N GLU A 260 34.65 -2.68 14.62
CA GLU A 260 34.78 -1.58 15.58
C GLU A 260 33.69 -0.54 15.25
N PRO A 261 33.19 0.26 16.20
CA PRO A 261 32.22 1.31 15.89
C PRO A 261 32.87 2.28 14.89
N ALA A 262 32.71 1.95 13.61
CA ALA A 262 33.00 2.78 12.49
C ALA A 262 31.92 3.85 12.51
N ALA A 263 32.38 5.08 12.33
CA ALA A 263 31.60 6.30 12.38
C ALA A 263 30.15 6.10 11.92
N GLU A 264 29.24 6.64 12.74
CA GLU A 264 27.79 6.69 12.59
C GLU A 264 27.24 6.10 11.29
N PRO A 265 26.30 5.12 11.34
CA PRO A 265 25.46 4.89 10.18
C PRO A 265 24.83 6.25 9.86
N VAL A 266 25.07 6.76 8.65
CA VAL A 266 24.26 7.85 8.12
C VAL A 266 22.85 7.30 8.22
N ALA A 267 22.05 7.93 9.09
CA ALA A 267 20.68 7.54 9.34
C ALA A 267 20.02 7.24 7.99
N ASN A 268 19.28 6.14 7.90
CA ASN A 268 18.15 6.15 6.99
C ASN A 268 17.23 7.24 7.55
N GLU A 269 17.47 8.47 7.11
CA GLU A 269 16.49 9.53 7.20
C GLU A 269 15.34 9.03 6.33
N ASP A 270 14.30 8.48 6.97
CA ASP A 270 13.03 8.26 6.30
C ASP A 270 12.54 9.64 5.85
N PHE A 271 12.62 9.91 4.55
CA PHE A 271 12.14 11.16 3.98
C PHE A 271 10.66 11.02 3.68
N THR A 272 9.85 11.78 4.41
CA THR A 272 8.45 11.98 4.06
C THR A 272 8.35 12.67 2.69
N THR A 273 7.23 12.46 1.98
CA THR A 273 6.95 13.16 0.72
C THR A 273 7.01 14.69 0.89
N ASP A 274 6.57 15.21 2.04
CA ASP A 274 6.65 16.64 2.38
C ASP A 274 8.10 17.15 2.42
N GLN A 275 9.02 16.40 3.03
CA GLN A 275 10.46 16.75 3.05
C GLN A 275 11.08 16.74 1.65
N LEU A 276 10.66 15.80 0.79
CA LEU A 276 11.11 15.76 -0.60
C LEU A 276 10.60 16.95 -1.40
N ILE A 277 9.32 17.30 -1.24
CA ILE A 277 8.70 18.46 -1.86
C ILE A 277 9.42 19.74 -1.44
N GLU A 278 9.65 19.93 -0.14
CA GLU A 278 10.36 21.09 0.41
C GLU A 278 11.79 21.17 -0.13
N ARG A 279 12.50 20.05 -0.16
CA ARG A 279 13.87 20.01 -0.70
C ARG A 279 13.89 20.41 -2.17
N ILE A 280 13.09 19.78 -3.04
CA ILE A 280 13.05 20.08 -4.48
C ILE A 280 12.69 21.55 -4.70
N ALA A 281 11.65 22.06 -4.03
CA ALA A 281 11.24 23.46 -4.12
C ALA A 281 12.37 24.41 -3.69
N SER A 282 13.07 24.10 -2.58
CA SER A 282 14.20 24.90 -2.10
C SER A 282 15.39 24.88 -3.05
N ARG A 283 15.68 23.74 -3.70
CA ARG A 283 16.74 23.60 -4.71
C ARG A 283 16.42 24.41 -5.97
N ILE A 284 15.17 24.39 -6.43
CA ILE A 284 14.70 25.24 -7.54
C ILE A 284 14.87 26.72 -7.17
N ALA A 285 14.44 27.11 -5.97
CA ALA A 285 14.54 28.49 -5.52
C ALA A 285 16.00 28.96 -5.43
N ALA A 286 16.90 28.12 -4.90
CA ALA A 286 18.31 28.43 -4.69
C ALA A 286 19.17 28.40 -5.97
N ALA A 287 18.81 27.59 -6.97
CA ALA A 287 19.61 27.42 -8.18
C ALA A 287 19.78 28.75 -8.95
N PRO A 288 20.99 29.17 -9.34
CA PRO A 288 21.18 30.45 -10.01
C PRO A 288 20.44 30.50 -11.36
N LEU A 289 19.74 31.60 -11.62
CA LEU A 289 19.11 31.83 -12.92
C LEU A 289 20.19 32.23 -13.93
N ASP A 290 20.35 31.43 -14.97
CA ASP A 290 21.20 31.72 -16.11
C ASP A 290 20.35 32.29 -17.25
N ASP A 291 20.51 33.59 -17.49
CA ASP A 291 19.76 34.32 -18.50
C ASP A 291 20.11 33.88 -19.93
N GLN A 292 21.22 33.16 -20.15
CA GLN A 292 21.62 32.66 -21.46
C GLN A 292 21.44 31.12 -21.55
N PRO A 293 20.71 30.59 -22.54
CA PRO A 293 20.05 31.29 -23.66
C PRO A 293 18.66 31.88 -23.38
N CYS A 294 17.95 31.43 -22.34
CA CYS A 294 16.51 31.72 -22.21
C CYS A 294 15.97 31.83 -20.78
N GLY A 295 16.83 32.12 -19.79
CA GLY A 295 16.45 32.05 -18.37
C GLY A 295 16.21 30.60 -17.96
N ASN A 296 17.27 29.93 -17.55
CA ASN A 296 17.25 28.51 -17.16
C ASN A 296 18.03 28.30 -15.87
N ILE A 297 17.78 27.19 -15.19
CA ILE A 297 18.52 26.80 -13.99
C ILE A 297 19.16 25.43 -14.19
N PHE A 298 20.25 25.20 -13.48
CA PHE A 298 20.83 23.89 -13.25
C PHE A 298 21.03 23.73 -11.75
N ALA A 299 20.56 22.61 -11.20
CA ALA A 299 20.56 22.33 -9.78
C ALA A 299 21.14 20.93 -9.53
N GLU A 300 21.96 20.84 -8.49
CA GLU A 300 22.55 19.59 -8.02
C GLU A 300 21.90 19.21 -6.69
N ASP A 301 22.00 17.91 -6.33
CA ASP A 301 21.52 17.39 -5.05
C ASP A 301 20.01 17.64 -4.83
N MET A 302 19.24 17.28 -5.87
CA MET A 302 17.79 17.47 -5.95
C MET A 302 17.04 16.61 -4.95
N PHE A 303 17.46 15.36 -4.80
CA PHE A 303 16.94 14.39 -3.85
C PHE A 303 17.99 14.09 -2.78
N PRO A 304 17.59 13.64 -1.58
CA PRO A 304 18.51 12.98 -0.69
C PRO A 304 19.14 11.75 -1.37
N GLU A 305 20.41 11.47 -1.07
CA GLU A 305 21.16 10.36 -1.67
C GLU A 305 20.44 8.99 -1.59
N PRO A 306 19.80 8.60 -0.47
CA PRO A 306 19.04 7.35 -0.42
C PRO A 306 17.86 7.32 -1.41
N VAL A 307 17.12 8.43 -1.50
CA VAL A 307 15.94 8.55 -2.36
C VAL A 307 16.33 8.55 -3.84
N TYR A 308 17.46 9.17 -4.19
CA TYR A 308 17.98 9.10 -5.56
C TYR A 308 18.36 7.66 -5.94
N ARG A 309 18.97 6.92 -5.02
CA ARG A 309 19.31 5.50 -5.22
C ARG A 309 18.06 4.64 -5.43
N ASP A 310 17.03 4.84 -4.62
CA ASP A 310 15.76 4.12 -4.73
C ASP A 310 15.07 4.45 -6.07
N LEU A 311 15.10 5.71 -6.49
CA LEU A 311 14.54 6.12 -7.78
C LEU A 311 15.20 5.38 -8.95
N LEU A 312 16.51 5.18 -8.92
CA LEU A 312 17.22 4.39 -9.93
C LEU A 312 16.87 2.89 -9.85
N ALA A 313 16.83 2.32 -8.65
CA ALA A 313 16.53 0.91 -8.43
C ALA A 313 15.09 0.54 -8.84
N MET A 314 14.15 1.48 -8.70
CA MET A 314 12.72 1.30 -8.98
C MET A 314 12.30 1.71 -10.39
N LEU A 315 13.25 2.06 -11.28
CA LEU A 315 12.93 2.41 -12.67
C LEU A 315 12.13 1.28 -13.35
N PRO A 316 10.97 1.59 -13.97
CA PRO A 316 10.13 0.57 -14.59
C PRO A 316 10.85 -0.27 -15.66
N ALA A 317 10.35 -1.49 -15.86
CA ALA A 317 10.79 -2.37 -16.95
C ALA A 317 10.37 -1.81 -18.32
N ASP A 318 11.02 -2.26 -19.40
CA ASP A 318 10.81 -1.71 -20.75
C ASP A 318 9.35 -1.82 -21.23
N GLU A 319 8.65 -2.87 -20.82
CA GLU A 319 7.25 -3.16 -21.20
C GLU A 319 6.27 -2.13 -20.65
N ALA A 320 6.65 -1.41 -19.58
CA ALA A 320 5.83 -0.37 -19.01
C ALA A 320 5.78 0.87 -19.90
N TYR A 321 6.72 1.09 -20.82
CA TYR A 321 6.82 2.31 -21.60
C TYR A 321 6.15 2.22 -22.97
N ASP A 322 5.59 3.33 -23.43
CA ASP A 322 5.08 3.51 -24.78
C ASP A 322 6.18 4.00 -25.72
N PRO A 323 6.28 3.44 -26.94
CA PRO A 323 7.19 3.93 -27.95
C PRO A 323 6.78 5.32 -28.46
N ILE A 324 7.77 6.19 -28.73
CA ILE A 324 7.52 7.48 -29.39
C ILE A 324 7.86 7.39 -30.87
N GLU A 325 6.83 7.37 -31.72
CA GLU A 325 6.98 7.49 -33.16
C GLU A 325 7.19 8.96 -33.56
N HIS A 326 8.43 9.42 -33.46
CA HIS A 326 8.86 10.76 -33.90
C HIS A 326 10.10 10.64 -34.80
N PRO A 327 10.27 11.44 -35.87
CA PRO A 327 11.42 11.32 -36.79
C PRO A 327 12.80 11.42 -36.12
N ASP A 328 12.89 12.10 -34.99
CA ASP A 328 14.13 12.17 -34.19
C ASP A 328 14.29 11.01 -33.18
N ALA A 329 13.19 10.30 -32.87
CA ALA A 329 13.13 9.14 -31.98
C ALA A 329 13.08 7.79 -32.73
N VAL A 330 13.42 7.81 -34.02
CA VAL A 330 13.49 6.61 -34.87
C VAL A 330 14.87 6.61 -35.54
N ALA A 331 15.63 5.54 -35.36
CA ALA A 331 16.94 5.38 -35.97
C ALA A 331 16.83 5.19 -37.49
N ALA A 332 17.97 5.27 -38.19
CA ALA A 332 18.02 5.13 -39.64
C ALA A 332 17.52 3.77 -40.17
N ASP A 333 17.54 2.73 -39.32
CA ASP A 333 17.03 1.39 -39.63
C ASP A 333 15.53 1.20 -39.31
N GLY A 334 14.87 2.24 -38.79
CA GLY A 334 13.45 2.23 -38.42
C GLY A 334 13.18 1.79 -36.97
N SER A 335 14.21 1.47 -36.17
CA SER A 335 14.01 1.13 -34.76
C SER A 335 13.64 2.35 -33.91
N ILE A 336 12.77 2.15 -32.92
CA ILE A 336 12.32 3.20 -32.00
C ILE A 336 13.38 3.37 -30.91
N THR A 337 13.87 4.59 -30.76
CA THR A 337 14.99 4.92 -29.85
C THR A 337 14.55 5.70 -28.62
N ARG A 338 13.27 6.07 -28.50
CA ARG A 338 12.73 6.70 -27.30
C ARG A 338 11.40 6.11 -26.90
N TYR A 339 11.29 5.86 -25.60
CA TYR A 339 10.08 5.42 -24.95
C TYR A 339 9.69 6.41 -23.85
N LEU A 340 8.39 6.52 -23.57
CA LEU A 340 7.87 7.32 -22.48
C LEU A 340 6.93 6.51 -21.60
N LEU A 341 6.86 6.87 -20.34
CA LEU A 341 5.80 6.47 -19.44
C LEU A 341 5.28 7.73 -18.76
N ASP A 342 4.00 8.04 -18.98
CA ASP A 342 3.33 9.05 -18.17
C ASP A 342 3.27 8.55 -16.74
N LEU A 343 3.68 9.36 -15.75
CA LEU A 343 3.55 9.02 -14.34
C LEU A 343 2.25 9.65 -13.82
N THR A 344 1.18 8.88 -13.92
CA THR A 344 -0.16 9.22 -13.43
C THR A 344 -0.70 8.07 -12.59
N TYR A 345 -1.73 8.33 -11.79
CA TYR A 345 -2.40 7.25 -11.06
C TYR A 345 -2.95 6.16 -12.02
N ASP A 346 -3.43 6.55 -13.21
CA ASP A 346 -3.95 5.62 -14.24
C ASP A 346 -2.86 4.70 -14.83
N SER A 347 -1.60 5.13 -14.81
CA SER A 347 -0.47 4.37 -15.33
C SER A 347 0.19 3.47 -14.28
N LEU A 348 -0.20 3.55 -13.01
CA LEU A 348 0.38 2.71 -11.94
C LEU A 348 0.17 1.23 -12.21
N ASP A 349 -0.96 0.85 -12.82
CA ASP A 349 -1.27 -0.53 -13.19
C ASP A 349 -0.29 -1.13 -14.22
N ARG A 350 0.47 -0.29 -14.93
CA ARG A 350 1.53 -0.72 -15.86
C ARG A 350 2.84 -1.07 -15.14
N LEU A 351 2.95 -0.72 -13.86
CA LEU A 351 4.13 -0.92 -13.02
C LEU A 351 4.00 -2.19 -12.19
N ALA A 352 5.14 -2.77 -11.83
CA ALA A 352 5.18 -3.92 -10.94
C ALA A 352 4.61 -3.56 -9.56
N LEU A 353 3.74 -4.43 -9.01
CA LEU A 353 2.96 -4.17 -7.79
C LEU A 353 3.84 -3.76 -6.61
N GLU A 354 5.03 -4.35 -6.49
CA GLU A 354 6.03 -4.06 -5.47
C GLU A 354 6.58 -2.62 -5.54
N THR A 355 6.56 -1.99 -6.72
CA THR A 355 7.07 -0.63 -6.94
C THR A 355 5.98 0.43 -6.98
N GLN A 356 4.70 0.03 -7.08
CA GLN A 356 3.57 0.96 -7.19
C GLN A 356 3.48 1.96 -6.02
N PRO A 357 3.65 1.57 -4.74
CA PRO A 357 3.58 2.53 -3.63
C PRO A 357 4.65 3.62 -3.70
N PHE A 358 5.86 3.25 -4.14
CA PHE A 358 6.95 4.20 -4.36
C PHE A 358 6.59 5.20 -5.47
N TRP A 359 6.14 4.70 -6.63
CA TRP A 359 5.77 5.56 -7.76
C TRP A 359 4.52 6.40 -7.47
N GLU A 360 3.58 5.91 -6.68
CA GLU A 360 2.43 6.66 -6.19
C GLU A 360 2.89 7.85 -5.33
N ALA A 361 3.80 7.61 -4.37
CA ALA A 361 4.38 8.68 -3.56
C ALA A 361 5.14 9.70 -4.41
N MET A 362 5.92 9.24 -5.39
CA MET A 362 6.66 10.12 -6.30
C MET A 362 5.74 10.94 -7.22
N ILE A 363 4.62 10.39 -7.69
CA ILE A 363 3.57 11.15 -8.40
C ILE A 363 3.06 12.27 -7.48
N GLY A 364 2.77 11.96 -6.22
CA GLY A 364 2.38 12.96 -5.21
C GLY A 364 3.43 14.07 -5.04
N VAL A 365 4.72 13.72 -4.95
CA VAL A 365 5.82 14.68 -4.84
C VAL A 365 5.92 15.59 -6.07
N PHE A 366 5.94 15.02 -7.28
CA PHE A 366 6.13 15.78 -8.50
C PHE A 366 4.91 16.63 -8.90
N THR A 367 3.72 16.23 -8.46
CA THR A 367 2.47 16.96 -8.72
C THR A 367 2.07 17.93 -7.59
N ALA A 368 2.86 17.98 -6.51
CA ALA A 368 2.58 18.85 -5.38
C ALA A 368 2.54 20.34 -5.79
N PRO A 369 1.56 21.13 -5.30
CA PRO A 369 1.44 22.56 -5.61
C PRO A 369 2.73 23.35 -5.35
N ALA A 370 3.45 23.02 -4.28
CA ALA A 370 4.70 23.69 -3.92
C ALA A 370 5.80 23.61 -5.00
N ILE A 371 5.83 22.54 -5.80
CA ILE A 371 6.77 22.43 -6.92
C ILE A 371 6.37 23.39 -8.04
N THR A 372 5.07 23.47 -8.35
CA THR A 372 4.53 24.43 -9.32
C THR A 372 4.78 25.87 -8.86
N ASP A 373 4.53 26.16 -7.58
CA ASP A 373 4.77 27.48 -6.99
C ASP A 373 6.25 27.87 -7.04
N ALA A 374 7.16 26.93 -6.78
CA ALA A 374 8.60 27.17 -6.89
C ALA A 374 9.01 27.55 -8.33
N ILE A 375 8.46 26.87 -9.34
CA ILE A 375 8.69 27.19 -10.76
C ILE A 375 8.09 28.56 -11.11
N VAL A 376 6.85 28.83 -10.70
CA VAL A 376 6.18 30.12 -10.95
C VAL A 376 6.94 31.26 -10.27
N ALA A 377 7.42 31.07 -9.05
CA ALA A 377 8.24 32.05 -8.35
C ALA A 377 9.59 32.26 -9.03
N LYS A 378 10.26 31.16 -9.44
CA LYS A 378 11.58 31.20 -10.08
C LYS A 378 11.57 31.97 -11.40
N TYR A 379 10.53 31.77 -12.19
CA TYR A 379 10.40 32.35 -13.52
C TYR A 379 9.30 33.40 -13.63
N GLY A 380 8.86 33.98 -12.51
CA GLY A 380 7.71 34.86 -12.45
C GLY A 380 7.78 36.04 -13.43
N ASP A 381 8.97 36.62 -13.63
CA ASP A 381 9.16 37.70 -14.61
C ASP A 381 9.01 37.23 -16.06
N THR A 382 9.52 36.04 -16.40
CA THR A 382 9.36 35.45 -17.74
C THR A 382 7.92 35.03 -17.99
N LEU A 383 7.26 34.44 -16.99
CA LEU A 383 5.86 34.04 -17.08
C LEU A 383 4.93 35.26 -17.19
N ARG A 384 5.17 36.32 -16.41
CA ARG A 384 4.41 37.59 -16.53
C ARG A 384 4.59 38.26 -17.89
N LYS A 385 5.80 38.20 -18.48
CA LYS A 385 6.00 38.67 -19.86
C LYS A 385 5.20 37.85 -20.88
N ARG A 386 5.00 36.55 -20.63
CA ARG A 386 4.26 35.64 -21.53
C ARG A 386 2.74 35.75 -21.37
N PHE A 387 2.24 35.87 -20.14
CA PHE A 387 0.81 35.76 -19.83
C PHE A 387 0.17 37.02 -19.21
N GLY A 388 0.96 38.05 -18.89
CA GLY A 388 0.52 39.21 -18.11
C GLY A 388 0.55 38.97 -16.61
N ASP A 389 -0.06 39.86 -15.83
CA ASP A 389 -0.03 39.80 -14.36
C ASP A 389 -0.79 38.60 -13.77
N ALA A 390 -1.73 38.03 -14.52
CA ALA A 390 -2.48 36.84 -14.15
C ALA A 390 -1.91 35.60 -14.85
N ILE A 391 -0.96 34.94 -14.19
CA ILE A 391 -0.39 33.67 -14.68
C ILE A 391 -1.49 32.60 -14.63
N PRO A 392 -1.75 31.84 -15.71
CA PRO A 392 -2.75 30.79 -15.71
C PRO A 392 -2.37 29.66 -14.74
N GLU A 393 -3.37 28.96 -14.23
CA GLU A 393 -3.14 27.77 -13.38
C GLU A 393 -2.36 26.71 -14.19
N LEU A 394 -1.25 26.26 -13.61
CA LEU A 394 -0.36 25.29 -14.23
C LEU A 394 -0.57 23.89 -13.65
N ILE A 395 -0.62 22.89 -14.52
CA ILE A 395 -0.70 21.47 -14.14
C ILE A 395 0.65 20.80 -14.44
N PRO A 396 1.33 20.26 -13.41
CA PRO A 396 2.53 19.44 -13.59
C PRO A 396 2.15 18.05 -14.11
N VAL A 397 2.88 17.57 -15.12
CA VAL A 397 2.76 16.22 -15.66
C VAL A 397 4.14 15.57 -15.64
N PRO A 398 4.41 14.64 -14.70
CA PRO A 398 5.65 13.89 -14.66
C PRO A 398 5.65 12.79 -15.71
N ILE A 399 6.76 12.66 -16.46
CA ILE A 399 6.95 11.70 -17.53
C ILE A 399 8.35 11.11 -17.39
N LEU A 400 8.46 9.78 -17.35
CA LEU A 400 9.73 9.08 -17.50
C LEU A 400 10.04 8.90 -18.98
N TYR A 401 11.28 9.18 -19.35
CA TYR A 401 11.80 8.92 -20.68
C TYR A 401 12.97 7.96 -20.61
N ARG A 402 12.93 7.00 -21.53
CA ARG A 402 13.98 6.03 -21.76
C ARG A 402 14.52 6.22 -23.18
N ASP A 403 15.70 6.83 -23.25
CA ASP A 403 16.40 7.09 -24.52
C ASP A 403 17.45 5.99 -24.74
N LEU A 404 17.32 5.23 -25.83
CA LEU A 404 18.25 4.17 -26.22
C LEU A 404 19.37 4.71 -27.13
N PRO A 405 20.47 3.95 -27.30
CA PRO A 405 21.47 4.25 -28.32
C PRO A 405 20.87 4.58 -29.69
N GLY A 406 21.38 5.63 -30.33
CA GLY A 406 20.84 6.19 -31.57
C GLY A 406 19.75 7.25 -31.39
N TYR A 407 19.22 7.46 -30.18
CA TYR A 407 18.32 8.58 -29.91
C TYR A 407 19.02 9.93 -30.10
N ARG A 408 18.32 10.89 -30.71
CA ARG A 408 18.69 12.30 -30.73
C ARG A 408 17.43 13.15 -30.68
N ILE A 409 17.56 14.45 -30.41
CA ILE A 409 16.49 15.40 -30.72
C ILE A 409 17.09 16.66 -31.29
N GLY A 410 16.54 17.13 -32.42
CA GLY A 410 17.01 18.33 -33.09
C GLY A 410 16.88 19.59 -32.23
N ILE A 411 17.43 20.70 -32.72
CA ILE A 411 17.31 21.99 -32.04
C ILE A 411 15.86 22.47 -32.12
N HIS A 412 15.21 22.62 -30.98
CA HIS A 412 13.80 23.02 -30.88
C HIS A 412 13.54 23.87 -29.63
N PRO A 413 12.45 24.65 -29.59
CA PRO A 413 12.13 25.51 -28.45
C PRO A 413 11.11 24.86 -27.50
N ASP A 414 10.93 23.54 -27.55
CA ASP A 414 9.80 22.80 -26.96
C ASP A 414 8.44 23.06 -27.63
N ALA A 415 7.47 22.17 -27.39
CA ALA A 415 6.11 22.29 -27.94
C ALA A 415 5.38 23.53 -27.41
N THR A 416 4.53 24.16 -28.22
CA THR A 416 3.83 25.40 -27.87
C THR A 416 2.86 25.25 -26.70
N SER A 417 2.33 24.04 -26.47
CA SER A 417 1.47 23.69 -25.33
C SER A 417 2.21 23.72 -23.99
N LYS A 418 3.54 23.57 -23.99
CA LYS A 418 4.34 23.57 -22.76
C LYS A 418 4.53 24.99 -22.23
N VAL A 419 4.41 25.14 -20.91
CA VAL A 419 4.71 26.38 -20.20
C VAL A 419 6.15 26.35 -19.69
N ALA A 420 6.51 25.32 -18.93
CA ALA A 420 7.85 25.12 -18.39
C ALA A 420 8.20 23.63 -18.35
N THR A 421 9.50 23.34 -18.29
CA THR A 421 10.02 21.98 -18.16
C THR A 421 10.99 21.95 -16.99
N LEU A 422 10.81 21.00 -16.07
CA LEU A 422 11.79 20.62 -15.05
C LEU A 422 12.21 19.18 -15.34
N GLN A 423 13.48 18.95 -15.64
CA GLN A 423 13.95 17.62 -16.02
C GLN A 423 15.11 17.18 -15.13
N PHE A 424 14.91 16.02 -14.50
CA PHE A 424 15.86 15.31 -13.67
C PHE A 424 16.68 14.33 -14.52
N TYR A 425 17.98 14.31 -14.29
CA TYR A 425 18.91 13.35 -14.87
C TYR A 425 19.09 12.17 -13.93
N LEU A 426 18.96 10.96 -14.49
CA LEU A 426 18.97 9.71 -13.74
C LEU A 426 20.10 8.74 -14.16
N PRO A 427 21.35 9.18 -14.35
CA PRO A 427 22.47 8.24 -14.51
C PRO A 427 22.85 7.61 -13.16
N GLU A 428 23.35 6.37 -13.21
CA GLU A 428 23.90 5.67 -12.05
C GLU A 428 25.20 6.30 -11.55
N ASP A 429 26.00 6.85 -12.47
CA ASP A 429 27.34 7.38 -12.20
C ASP A 429 27.77 8.44 -13.24
N ASP A 430 29.01 8.90 -13.13
CA ASP A 430 29.59 9.94 -13.98
C ASP A 430 30.05 9.45 -15.37
N SER A 431 29.83 8.19 -15.77
CA SER A 431 30.31 7.70 -17.06
C SER A 431 29.60 8.37 -18.25
N GLN A 432 28.37 8.85 -18.05
CA GLN A 432 27.52 9.41 -19.10
C GLN A 432 27.40 10.94 -19.05
N LEU A 433 28.28 11.64 -18.33
CA LEU A 433 28.25 13.12 -18.16
C LEU A 433 28.08 13.90 -19.47
N HIS A 434 28.58 13.34 -20.58
CA HIS A 434 28.55 13.93 -21.90
C HIS A 434 27.18 13.84 -22.60
N LEU A 435 26.18 13.13 -22.07
CA LEU A 435 24.84 12.93 -22.68
C LEU A 435 23.79 13.97 -22.28
N GLY A 436 24.19 15.10 -21.69
CA GLY A 436 23.25 16.11 -21.21
C GLY A 436 22.64 16.98 -22.31
N THR A 437 21.67 17.80 -21.92
CA THR A 437 20.95 18.71 -22.83
C THR A 437 21.85 19.85 -23.26
N VAL A 438 21.84 20.16 -24.55
CA VAL A 438 22.58 21.26 -25.16
C VAL A 438 21.66 22.44 -25.35
N PHE A 439 22.09 23.62 -24.90
CA PHE A 439 21.39 24.89 -25.04
C PHE A 439 22.05 25.74 -26.12
N HIS A 440 21.21 26.35 -26.96
CA HIS A 440 21.65 27.10 -28.14
C HIS A 440 21.10 28.52 -28.14
N LYS A 441 21.78 29.40 -28.86
CA LYS A 441 21.31 30.74 -29.19
C LYS A 441 21.13 30.85 -30.69
N ARG A 442 20.02 31.43 -31.13
CA ARG A 442 19.83 31.73 -32.55
C ARG A 442 20.76 32.87 -32.96
N SER A 443 21.53 32.67 -34.03
CA SER A 443 22.47 33.65 -34.58
C SER A 443 22.32 33.71 -36.10
N GLY A 444 21.67 34.77 -36.59
CA GLY A 444 21.25 34.87 -37.99
C GLY A 444 20.29 33.73 -38.38
N ASP A 445 20.64 33.01 -39.45
CA ASP A 445 19.88 31.85 -39.92
C ASP A 445 20.31 30.52 -39.23
N GLY A 446 21.30 30.56 -38.35
CA GLY A 446 21.85 29.39 -37.67
C GLY A 446 21.70 29.39 -36.14
N PHE A 447 22.32 28.41 -35.51
CA PHE A 447 22.35 28.24 -34.05
C PHE A 447 23.79 28.12 -33.55
N GLU A 448 24.08 28.82 -32.46
CA GLU A 448 25.33 28.76 -31.73
C GLU A 448 25.12 27.94 -30.44
N ARG A 449 25.95 26.92 -30.23
CA ARG A 449 25.94 26.11 -29.01
C ARG A 449 26.56 26.90 -27.85
N LEU A 450 25.74 27.26 -26.86
CA LEU A 450 26.20 28.05 -25.72
C LEU A 450 26.73 27.17 -24.58
N LYS A 451 25.97 26.14 -24.21
CA LYS A 451 26.33 25.25 -23.10
C LYS A 451 25.74 23.87 -23.27
N LYS A 452 26.35 22.89 -22.60
CA LYS A 452 25.80 21.55 -22.41
C LYS A 452 25.74 21.29 -20.91
N ASN A 453 24.55 20.95 -20.41
CA ASN A 453 24.42 20.51 -19.03
C ASN A 453 25.13 19.16 -18.87
N ARG A 454 25.71 18.92 -17.70
CA ARG A 454 26.33 17.61 -17.40
C ARG A 454 25.22 16.63 -17.04
N PHE A 455 25.16 15.48 -17.71
CA PHE A 455 24.25 14.39 -17.35
C PHE A 455 24.82 13.65 -16.14
N GLN A 456 24.74 14.31 -14.98
CA GLN A 456 25.35 13.90 -13.72
C GLN A 456 24.27 13.34 -12.78
N PRO A 457 24.60 12.39 -11.89
CA PRO A 457 23.67 11.88 -10.90
C PRO A 457 23.02 12.98 -10.06
N ASN A 458 21.73 12.84 -9.77
CA ASN A 458 20.99 13.68 -8.85
C ASN A 458 21.02 15.19 -9.22
N THR A 459 20.97 15.47 -10.52
CA THR A 459 20.91 16.83 -11.05
C THR A 459 19.62 17.06 -11.82
N ALA A 460 19.17 18.31 -11.85
CA ALA A 460 18.04 18.72 -12.66
C ALA A 460 18.32 20.06 -13.34
N TYR A 461 17.59 20.31 -14.42
CA TYR A 461 17.56 21.61 -15.05
C TYR A 461 16.12 22.01 -15.35
N SER A 462 15.88 23.32 -15.39
CA SER A 462 14.56 23.83 -15.74
C SER A 462 14.66 25.09 -16.59
N PHE A 463 13.64 25.31 -17.41
CA PHE A 463 13.48 26.52 -18.22
C PHE A 463 11.99 26.73 -18.53
N VAL A 464 11.62 27.97 -18.83
CA VAL A 464 10.30 28.31 -19.38
C VAL A 464 10.37 28.26 -20.89
N ARG A 465 9.34 27.69 -21.51
CA ARG A 465 9.23 27.69 -22.97
C ARG A 465 9.05 29.11 -23.49
N THR A 466 9.95 29.54 -24.37
CA THR A 466 9.93 30.83 -25.07
C THR A 466 10.30 30.62 -26.54
N GLU A 467 10.25 31.66 -27.36
CA GLU A 467 10.78 31.59 -28.74
C GLU A 467 12.32 31.52 -28.79
N GLU A 468 12.98 31.61 -27.63
CA GLU A 468 14.45 31.61 -27.49
C GLU A 468 14.96 30.38 -26.72
N SER A 469 14.07 29.50 -26.22
CA SER A 469 14.45 28.32 -25.42
C SER A 469 14.96 27.14 -26.26
N TRP A 470 15.88 27.42 -27.18
CA TRP A 470 16.44 26.46 -28.12
C TRP A 470 17.36 25.46 -27.42
N HIS A 471 17.02 24.19 -27.51
CA HIS A 471 17.79 23.10 -26.93
C HIS A 471 17.74 21.83 -27.80
N SER A 472 18.67 20.92 -27.55
CA SER A 472 18.79 19.64 -28.27
C SER A 472 19.43 18.57 -27.38
N VAL A 473 19.39 17.32 -27.81
CA VAL A 473 20.21 16.23 -27.28
C VAL A 473 21.00 15.65 -28.45
N ASP A 474 22.33 15.62 -28.31
CA ASP A 474 23.23 15.01 -29.30
C ASP A 474 22.90 13.52 -29.44
N GLU A 475 23.19 12.92 -30.59
CA GLU A 475 22.93 11.49 -30.81
C GLU A 475 23.67 10.61 -29.79
N ILE A 476 22.93 9.72 -29.15
CA ILE A 476 23.47 8.77 -28.17
C ILE A 476 24.28 7.71 -28.92
N GLY A 477 25.53 7.52 -28.52
CA GLY A 477 26.44 6.57 -29.17
C GLY A 477 25.98 5.11 -29.03
N PRO A 478 26.41 4.22 -29.94
CA PRO A 478 25.99 2.80 -29.95
C PRO A 478 26.45 2.01 -28.72
N ASP A 479 27.55 2.43 -28.08
CA ASP A 479 28.14 1.79 -26.91
C ASP A 479 27.66 2.40 -25.57
N GLU A 480 26.76 3.38 -25.63
CA GLU A 480 26.23 4.05 -24.44
C GLU A 480 25.16 3.21 -23.73
N ARG A 481 25.08 3.36 -22.40
CA ARG A 481 23.95 2.85 -21.63
C ARG A 481 22.69 3.67 -21.91
N VAL A 482 21.55 3.10 -21.55
CA VAL A 482 20.24 3.77 -21.61
C VAL A 482 20.27 5.09 -20.83
N ARG A 483 19.82 6.17 -21.47
CA ARG A 483 19.73 7.50 -20.85
C ARG A 483 18.33 7.70 -20.30
N ASN A 484 18.17 7.46 -19.00
CA ASN A 484 16.90 7.68 -18.28
C ASN A 484 16.77 9.13 -17.80
N THR A 485 15.60 9.74 -17.99
CA THR A 485 15.27 11.05 -17.43
C THR A 485 13.84 11.12 -16.95
N LEU A 486 13.57 11.91 -15.91
CA LEU A 486 12.22 12.23 -15.46
C LEU A 486 11.95 13.70 -15.75
N ALA A 487 10.90 14.00 -16.51
CA ALA A 487 10.51 15.38 -16.82
C ALA A 487 9.16 15.70 -16.17
N VAL A 488 9.13 16.72 -15.32
CA VAL A 488 7.89 17.38 -14.88
C VAL A 488 7.62 18.53 -15.83
N THR A 489 6.65 18.35 -16.71
CA THR A 489 6.26 19.36 -17.70
C THR A 489 5.02 20.10 -17.21
N PHE A 490 5.06 21.43 -17.22
CA PHE A 490 3.96 22.27 -16.76
C PHE A 490 3.13 22.74 -17.94
N TYR A 491 1.82 22.51 -17.87
CA TYR A 491 0.84 22.90 -18.89
C TYR A 491 -0.18 23.88 -18.32
N ILE A 492 -0.87 24.63 -19.18
CA ILE A 492 -2.07 25.37 -18.75
C ILE A 492 -3.17 24.34 -18.46
N LYS A 493 -3.86 24.47 -17.33
CA LYS A 493 -4.98 23.59 -16.96
C LYS A 493 -6.01 23.47 -18.10
N GLY A 494 -6.34 22.22 -18.46
CA GLY A 494 -7.22 21.87 -19.57
C GLY A 494 -6.50 21.76 -20.93
N GLN A 495 -5.18 21.98 -20.97
CA GLN A 495 -4.33 21.82 -22.16
C GLN A 495 -3.16 20.86 -21.89
N GLU A 496 -3.22 20.11 -20.78
CA GLU A 496 -2.21 19.12 -20.45
C GLU A 496 -2.13 17.98 -21.46
N TYR A 497 -0.92 17.47 -21.64
CA TYR A 497 -0.68 16.28 -22.45
C TYR A 497 -1.37 15.06 -21.81
N ARG A 498 -1.92 14.17 -22.65
CA ARG A 498 -2.43 12.84 -22.27
C ARG A 498 -2.02 11.84 -23.35
N SER A 499 -1.47 10.68 -22.98
CA SER A 499 -1.16 9.61 -23.94
C SER A 499 -2.42 9.04 -24.61
N ARG A 500 -2.23 8.51 -25.83
CA ARG A 500 -3.31 8.13 -26.77
C ARG A 500 -3.98 6.78 -26.47
N THR A 501 -3.53 6.02 -25.47
CA THR A 501 -4.03 4.67 -25.16
C THR A 501 -5.46 4.62 -24.61
N MET A 502 -6.12 5.78 -24.46
CA MET A 502 -7.54 5.88 -24.10
C MET A 502 -8.50 6.14 -25.28
N ALA A 503 -8.01 6.26 -26.52
CA ALA A 503 -8.83 6.78 -27.62
C ALA A 503 -9.58 5.72 -28.47
N GLU A 504 -9.31 4.42 -28.31
CA GLU A 504 -9.95 3.39 -29.16
C GLU A 504 -10.28 2.10 -28.37
N ALA A 505 -11.37 2.13 -27.61
CA ALA A 505 -12.13 0.94 -27.23
C ALA A 505 -13.60 1.30 -26.95
N ASP A 506 -14.54 0.72 -27.72
CA ASP A 506 -16.00 0.75 -27.56
C ASP A 506 -16.49 -0.69 -27.85
N PRO A 507 -17.40 -1.36 -27.10
CA PRO A 507 -18.80 -0.91 -26.90
C PRO A 507 -19.52 -1.29 -25.58
N ASN A 508 -18.84 -1.70 -24.51
CA ASN A 508 -19.52 -2.01 -23.24
C ASN A 508 -19.38 -0.85 -22.25
N ILE A 509 -20.30 0.12 -22.41
CA ILE A 509 -20.69 1.21 -21.51
C ILE A 509 -19.74 1.40 -20.30
N ARG A 510 -18.75 2.27 -20.45
CA ARG A 510 -18.16 2.98 -19.30
C ARG A 510 -18.91 4.29 -19.14
N TRP A 511 -19.63 4.43 -18.03
CA TRP A 511 -20.37 5.64 -17.70
C TRP A 511 -19.40 6.83 -17.68
N SER A 512 -19.72 7.87 -18.46
CA SER A 512 -19.00 9.12 -18.40
C SER A 512 -19.11 9.67 -16.97
N PRO A 513 -18.01 10.14 -16.34
CA PRO A 513 -18.05 10.78 -15.02
C PRO A 513 -18.73 12.15 -15.04
N VAL A 514 -19.49 12.47 -16.09
CA VAL A 514 -20.24 13.72 -16.25
C VAL A 514 -21.69 13.38 -16.56
N TYR A 515 -22.60 13.74 -15.65
CA TYR A 515 -24.04 13.54 -15.85
C TYR A 515 -24.58 14.44 -16.96
N THR A 516 -25.02 13.86 -18.08
CA THR A 516 -25.55 14.63 -19.23
C THR A 516 -27.08 14.50 -19.38
N PRO A 517 -27.77 15.50 -19.96
CA PRO A 517 -29.20 15.39 -20.31
C PRO A 517 -29.52 14.26 -21.33
N GLN A 518 -28.52 13.73 -22.03
CA GLN A 518 -28.66 12.57 -22.91
C GLN A 518 -28.65 11.27 -22.10
N MET A 519 -27.75 11.17 -21.11
CA MET A 519 -27.66 10.05 -20.17
C MET A 519 -28.91 9.94 -19.29
N SER A 520 -29.41 11.07 -18.78
CA SER A 520 -30.70 11.14 -18.07
C SER A 520 -31.87 10.55 -18.88
N ARG A 521 -31.99 10.93 -20.16
CA ARG A 521 -33.05 10.41 -21.04
C ARG A 521 -32.90 8.90 -21.30
N ALA A 522 -31.67 8.41 -21.40
CA ALA A 522 -31.40 6.97 -21.55
C ALA A 522 -31.79 6.20 -20.28
N LEU A 523 -31.42 6.71 -19.10
CA LEU A 523 -31.79 6.11 -17.80
C LEU A 523 -33.31 6.07 -17.60
N LYS A 524 -34.03 7.14 -17.92
CA LYS A 524 -35.52 7.16 -17.92
C LYS A 524 -36.15 6.24 -18.95
N GLY A 525 -35.41 5.86 -19.99
CA GLY A 525 -35.85 4.86 -20.96
C GLY A 525 -35.69 3.45 -20.40
N LEU A 526 -34.50 3.16 -19.85
CA LEU A 526 -34.10 1.85 -19.32
C LEU A 526 -34.93 1.44 -18.10
N THR A 527 -35.19 2.39 -17.19
CA THR A 527 -35.89 2.13 -15.91
C THR A 527 -37.40 1.90 -16.05
N LYS A 528 -38.00 2.15 -17.22
CA LYS A 528 -39.43 1.89 -17.45
C LYS A 528 -39.79 0.41 -17.40
N ASP A 529 -38.82 -0.44 -17.73
CA ASP A 529 -39.00 -1.89 -17.74
C ASP A 529 -38.58 -2.52 -16.40
N PHE A 530 -38.11 -1.70 -15.44
CA PHE A 530 -37.77 -2.17 -14.10
C PHE A 530 -39.05 -2.37 -13.31
N THR A 531 -39.19 -3.57 -12.76
CA THR A 531 -40.39 -4.01 -12.02
C THR A 531 -40.04 -4.47 -10.60
N ARG A 532 -38.75 -4.61 -10.31
CA ARG A 532 -38.23 -5.10 -9.04
C ARG A 532 -37.31 -4.09 -8.39
N ARG A 533 -37.29 -4.12 -7.06
CA ARG A 533 -36.47 -3.25 -6.22
C ARG A 533 -34.98 -3.38 -6.53
N ASP A 534 -34.50 -4.60 -6.79
CA ASP A 534 -33.11 -4.91 -7.12
C ASP A 534 -32.72 -4.60 -8.57
N ASP A 535 -33.67 -4.21 -9.44
CA ASP A 535 -33.34 -3.85 -10.83
C ASP A 535 -32.41 -2.64 -10.91
N VAL A 536 -32.41 -1.78 -9.89
CA VAL A 536 -31.44 -0.68 -9.75
C VAL A 536 -29.99 -1.17 -9.79
N ALA A 537 -29.73 -2.40 -9.34
CA ALA A 537 -28.39 -2.99 -9.33
C ALA A 537 -27.84 -3.26 -10.74
N SER A 538 -28.71 -3.35 -11.75
CA SER A 538 -28.30 -3.43 -13.15
C SER A 538 -27.63 -2.15 -13.67
N LEU A 539 -27.81 -1.03 -12.97
CA LEU A 539 -27.18 0.26 -13.31
C LEU A 539 -25.78 0.41 -12.70
N PHE A 540 -25.42 -0.41 -11.71
CA PHE A 540 -24.14 -0.32 -11.03
C PHE A 540 -22.98 -0.75 -11.94
N ALA A 541 -21.83 -0.11 -11.77
CA ALA A 541 -20.65 -0.37 -12.59
C ALA A 541 -20.16 -1.82 -12.45
N GLU A 542 -19.54 -2.33 -13.52
CA GLU A 542 -18.86 -3.64 -13.49
C GLU A 542 -17.68 -3.61 -12.52
N GLY A 543 -17.59 -4.61 -11.65
CA GLY A 543 -16.65 -4.64 -10.53
C GLY A 543 -17.01 -3.65 -9.41
N GLY A 544 -18.20 -3.05 -9.44
CA GLY A 544 -18.59 -1.97 -8.53
C GLY A 544 -18.54 -2.38 -7.06
N ILE A 545 -17.97 -1.49 -6.26
CA ILE A 545 -17.92 -1.58 -4.79
C ILE A 545 -19.04 -0.71 -4.24
N GLY A 546 -19.94 -1.29 -3.46
CA GLY A 546 -21.04 -0.52 -2.87
C GLY A 546 -21.34 -0.89 -1.43
N ILE A 547 -22.28 -0.15 -0.86
CA ILE A 547 -22.69 -0.31 0.54
C ILE A 547 -24.21 -0.22 0.65
N GLU A 548 -24.79 -1.12 1.44
CA GLU A 548 -26.17 -1.09 1.88
C GLU A 548 -26.23 -0.68 3.35
N LEU A 549 -26.97 0.40 3.63
CA LEU A 549 -27.17 0.95 4.96
C LEU A 549 -28.55 0.54 5.47
N GLY A 550 -28.61 -0.22 6.56
CA GLY A 550 -29.86 -0.65 7.20
C GLY A 550 -30.21 -2.12 6.95
N VAL A 551 -29.19 -2.98 6.86
CA VAL A 551 -29.36 -4.39 6.53
C VAL A 551 -30.08 -5.15 7.65
N ALA A 552 -31.31 -5.58 7.39
CA ALA A 552 -32.09 -6.42 8.30
C ALA A 552 -31.55 -7.87 8.34
N ALA A 553 -32.25 -8.82 7.72
CA ALA A 553 -31.86 -10.23 7.60
C ALA A 553 -31.00 -10.54 6.35
N GLY A 554 -30.57 -9.51 5.60
CA GLY A 554 -29.71 -9.64 4.42
C GLY A 554 -30.42 -10.04 3.12
N ASP A 555 -31.75 -9.99 3.04
CA ASP A 555 -32.52 -10.38 1.84
C ASP A 555 -32.17 -9.52 0.62
N PHE A 556 -32.15 -8.20 0.80
CA PHE A 556 -31.83 -7.27 -0.28
C PHE A 556 -30.34 -7.32 -0.67
N SER A 557 -29.44 -7.36 0.32
CA SER A 557 -28.01 -7.61 0.09
C SER A 557 -27.76 -8.87 -0.76
N GLU A 558 -28.45 -9.97 -0.47
CA GLU A 558 -28.34 -11.21 -1.25
C GLU A 558 -28.79 -10.99 -2.71
N ARG A 559 -29.90 -10.27 -2.92
CA ARG A 559 -30.42 -9.95 -4.26
C ARG A 559 -29.43 -9.13 -5.07
N ILE A 560 -28.81 -8.11 -4.48
CA ILE A 560 -27.73 -7.34 -5.11
C ILE A 560 -26.57 -8.26 -5.49
N LEU A 561 -26.13 -9.13 -4.58
CA LEU A 561 -24.98 -10.01 -4.78
C LEU A 561 -25.20 -11.13 -5.82
N ARG A 562 -26.45 -11.42 -6.19
CA ARG A 562 -26.78 -12.31 -7.32
C ARG A 562 -26.39 -11.73 -8.67
N TYR A 563 -26.22 -10.42 -8.78
CA TYR A 563 -25.68 -9.79 -9.97
C TYR A 563 -24.16 -10.07 -10.03
N PRO A 564 -23.67 -10.75 -11.10
CA PRO A 564 -22.28 -11.20 -11.16
C PRO A 564 -21.29 -10.04 -11.32
N HIS A 565 -21.75 -8.89 -11.84
CA HIS A 565 -20.91 -7.71 -12.04
C HIS A 565 -20.65 -6.92 -10.76
N ILE A 566 -21.33 -7.22 -9.65
CA ILE A 566 -21.05 -6.59 -8.36
C ILE A 566 -19.73 -7.15 -7.81
N GLY A 567 -18.75 -6.25 -7.65
CA GLY A 567 -17.41 -6.60 -7.16
C GLY A 567 -17.40 -6.85 -5.66
N HIS A 568 -17.97 -5.92 -4.88
CA HIS A 568 -18.07 -6.06 -3.42
C HIS A 568 -19.25 -5.27 -2.84
N LEU A 569 -19.92 -5.82 -1.83
CA LEU A 569 -20.99 -5.15 -1.09
C LEU A 569 -20.68 -5.11 0.41
N TYR A 570 -20.67 -3.92 1.00
CA TYR A 570 -20.67 -3.76 2.45
C TYR A 570 -22.12 -3.75 2.96
N SER A 571 -22.43 -4.64 3.89
CA SER A 571 -23.76 -4.76 4.50
C SER A 571 -23.70 -4.24 5.94
N VAL A 572 -24.29 -3.07 6.19
CA VAL A 572 -24.11 -2.35 7.47
C VAL A 572 -25.43 -2.19 8.21
N ASP A 573 -25.42 -2.58 9.48
CA ASP A 573 -26.47 -2.29 10.46
C ASP A 573 -25.88 -2.40 11.88
N MET A 574 -26.50 -1.78 12.88
CA MET A 574 -26.06 -1.92 14.27
C MET A 574 -26.57 -3.22 14.93
N TRP A 575 -27.67 -3.78 14.43
CA TRP A 575 -28.39 -4.92 14.99
C TRP A 575 -28.52 -4.85 16.52
N ALA A 576 -28.97 -3.69 17.02
CA ALA A 576 -29.08 -3.42 18.45
C ALA A 576 -30.49 -3.73 19.01
N GLY A 577 -31.40 -4.23 18.17
CA GLY A 577 -32.79 -4.51 18.49
C GLY A 577 -33.71 -3.31 18.31
N ASP A 578 -33.18 -2.17 17.89
CA ASP A 578 -33.99 -1.05 17.44
C ASP A 578 -34.78 -1.47 16.20
N ARG A 579 -36.09 -1.23 16.24
CA ARG A 579 -36.99 -1.40 15.09
C ARG A 579 -37.11 -2.85 14.56
N GLY A 580 -36.62 -3.84 15.32
CA GLY A 580 -36.69 -5.27 14.98
C GLY A 580 -35.38 -5.86 14.48
N HIS A 581 -34.35 -5.03 14.26
CA HIS A 581 -33.02 -5.45 13.82
C HIS A 581 -32.21 -5.91 15.03
N GLY A 582 -32.51 -7.11 15.51
CA GLY A 582 -31.87 -7.71 16.66
C GLY A 582 -30.76 -8.70 16.30
N ILE A 583 -30.19 -9.33 17.33
CA ILE A 583 -29.16 -10.36 17.18
C ILE A 583 -29.61 -11.53 16.30
N GLU A 584 -30.90 -11.86 16.27
CA GLU A 584 -31.42 -12.94 15.41
C GLU A 584 -31.36 -12.56 13.92
N GLN A 585 -31.70 -11.31 13.56
CA GLN A 585 -31.55 -10.83 12.19
C GLN A 585 -30.07 -10.72 11.80
N TYR A 586 -29.19 -10.32 12.72
CA TYR A 586 -27.75 -10.35 12.48
C TYR A 586 -27.26 -11.76 12.13
N ARG A 587 -27.68 -12.77 12.90
CA ARG A 587 -27.32 -14.17 12.64
C ARG A 587 -27.86 -14.65 11.29
N GLU A 588 -29.08 -14.25 10.94
CA GLU A 588 -29.67 -14.55 9.63
C GLU A 588 -28.90 -13.87 8.50
N ALA A 589 -28.56 -12.59 8.63
CA ALA A 589 -27.78 -11.84 7.65
C ALA A 589 -26.40 -12.49 7.43
N VAL A 590 -25.67 -12.82 8.50
CA VAL A 590 -24.37 -13.50 8.39
C VAL A 590 -24.52 -14.87 7.72
N ALA A 591 -25.52 -15.67 8.09
CA ALA A 591 -25.74 -16.98 7.49
C ALA A 591 -26.14 -16.88 6.00
N ARG A 592 -27.03 -15.94 5.66
CA ARG A 592 -27.54 -15.71 4.31
C ARG A 592 -26.47 -15.17 3.37
N LEU A 593 -25.60 -14.29 3.86
CA LEU A 593 -24.54 -13.66 3.07
C LEU A 593 -23.23 -14.47 3.04
N SER A 594 -23.08 -15.47 3.90
CA SER A 594 -21.92 -16.38 3.94
C SER A 594 -21.54 -17.03 2.58
N PRO A 595 -22.48 -17.41 1.69
CA PRO A 595 -22.15 -17.89 0.35
C PRO A 595 -21.45 -16.83 -0.52
N TYR A 596 -21.69 -15.56 -0.24
CA TYR A 596 -21.14 -14.40 -0.94
C TYR A 596 -19.98 -13.73 -0.21
N ARG A 597 -19.42 -14.35 0.84
CA ARG A 597 -18.38 -13.77 1.72
C ARG A 597 -17.10 -13.26 1.02
N GLU A 598 -16.81 -13.71 -0.20
CA GLU A 598 -15.70 -13.21 -1.02
C GLU A 598 -16.02 -11.85 -1.68
N ARG A 599 -17.31 -11.50 -1.78
CA ARG A 599 -17.84 -10.26 -2.37
C ARG A 599 -18.75 -9.50 -1.40
N ASN A 600 -18.75 -9.86 -0.11
CA ASN A 600 -19.56 -9.21 0.91
C ASN A 600 -18.81 -9.07 2.24
N THR A 601 -18.99 -7.92 2.89
CA THR A 601 -18.53 -7.69 4.26
C THR A 601 -19.67 -7.19 5.12
N THR A 602 -20.02 -7.94 6.16
CA THR A 602 -21.05 -7.55 7.13
C THR A 602 -20.41 -6.75 8.28
N LEU A 603 -20.82 -5.50 8.48
CA LEU A 603 -20.30 -4.62 9.53
C LEU A 603 -21.38 -4.32 10.57
N ARG A 604 -21.18 -4.79 11.80
CA ARG A 604 -22.10 -4.55 12.92
C ARG A 604 -21.74 -3.26 13.65
N MET A 605 -22.27 -2.14 13.19
CA MET A 605 -22.00 -0.80 13.70
C MET A 605 -23.04 0.22 13.20
N ARG A 606 -23.05 1.42 13.79
CA ARG A 606 -23.91 2.51 13.28
C ARG A 606 -23.35 3.12 12.00
N PHE A 607 -24.20 3.81 11.24
CA PHE A 607 -23.79 4.46 9.99
C PHE A 607 -22.73 5.55 10.21
N ASP A 608 -22.84 6.33 11.29
CA ASP A 608 -21.84 7.35 11.65
C ASP A 608 -20.48 6.75 12.01
N GLU A 609 -20.46 5.56 12.61
CA GLU A 609 -19.23 4.83 12.92
C GLU A 609 -18.60 4.24 11.65
N ALA A 610 -19.43 3.73 10.74
CA ALA A 610 -18.96 3.17 9.47
C ALA A 610 -18.41 4.25 8.52
N LEU A 611 -18.90 5.49 8.61
CA LEU A 611 -18.52 6.60 7.73
C LEU A 611 -16.99 6.81 7.66
N CYS A 612 -16.30 6.67 8.79
CA CYS A 612 -14.86 6.89 8.90
C CYS A 612 -14.00 5.72 8.39
N LEU A 613 -14.61 4.55 8.13
CA LEU A 613 -13.90 3.39 7.55
C LEU A 613 -13.64 3.57 6.06
N PHE A 614 -14.39 4.46 5.40
CA PHE A 614 -14.36 4.64 3.96
C PHE A 614 -13.88 6.05 3.60
N PRO A 615 -12.87 6.21 2.74
CA PRO A 615 -12.49 7.53 2.23
C PRO A 615 -13.60 8.11 1.35
N ASP A 616 -13.50 9.40 1.04
CA ASP A 616 -14.37 10.03 0.06
C ASP A 616 -14.14 9.41 -1.32
N GLU A 617 -15.18 9.38 -2.15
CA GLU A 617 -15.15 8.76 -3.49
C GLU A 617 -14.70 7.28 -3.50
N TYR A 618 -15.08 6.53 -2.46
CA TYR A 618 -14.77 5.10 -2.34
C TYR A 618 -15.80 4.20 -3.03
N PHE A 619 -17.09 4.52 -2.91
CA PHE A 619 -18.17 3.66 -3.40
C PHE A 619 -18.61 4.02 -4.82
N ASP A 620 -18.84 3.00 -5.63
CA ASP A 620 -19.50 3.10 -6.94
C ASP A 620 -21.03 3.21 -6.79
N PHE A 621 -21.59 2.66 -5.71
CA PHE A 621 -22.99 2.84 -5.35
C PHE A 621 -23.23 2.82 -3.84
N ILE A 622 -24.24 3.56 -3.39
CA ILE A 622 -24.71 3.59 -1.99
C ILE A 622 -26.21 3.35 -2.01
N TYR A 623 -26.67 2.33 -1.27
CA TYR A 623 -28.08 2.04 -1.10
C TYR A 623 -28.51 2.32 0.34
N VAL A 624 -29.54 3.14 0.53
CA VAL A 624 -30.06 3.53 1.84
C VAL A 624 -31.40 2.84 2.09
N ASP A 625 -31.43 1.96 3.08
CA ASP A 625 -32.60 1.21 3.54
C ASP A 625 -32.70 1.24 5.07
N GLY A 626 -32.58 2.43 5.64
CA GLY A 626 -32.57 2.62 7.08
C GLY A 626 -33.19 3.94 7.46
N TYR A 627 -33.98 3.94 8.53
CA TYR A 627 -34.55 5.14 9.12
C TYR A 627 -35.66 5.89 8.33
N ALA A 628 -36.40 5.19 7.47
CA ALA A 628 -37.50 5.78 6.69
C ALA A 628 -38.52 6.63 7.48
N HIS A 629 -38.88 6.23 8.70
CA HIS A 629 -39.88 6.96 9.49
C HIS A 629 -39.41 8.29 10.08
N ASP A 630 -38.13 8.60 10.04
CA ASP A 630 -37.58 9.90 10.40
C ASP A 630 -36.95 10.62 9.19
N GLY A 631 -37.23 10.12 7.98
CA GLY A 631 -36.69 10.63 6.73
C GLY A 631 -35.16 10.50 6.69
N GLU A 632 -34.64 9.33 7.06
CA GLU A 632 -33.20 9.03 6.98
C GLU A 632 -32.37 10.03 7.79
N LEU A 633 -32.82 10.20 9.04
CA LEU A 633 -32.34 11.18 10.00
C LEU A 633 -32.48 12.61 9.48
N ASN A 634 -33.65 12.95 8.93
CA ASN A 634 -33.93 14.22 8.24
C ASN A 634 -32.89 14.52 7.14
N GLY A 635 -32.59 13.52 6.31
CA GLY A 635 -31.64 13.58 5.21
C GLY A 635 -30.18 13.72 5.64
N ALA A 636 -29.85 13.52 6.92
CA ALA A 636 -28.45 13.51 7.36
C ALA A 636 -27.68 12.35 6.72
N THR A 637 -28.30 11.16 6.64
CA THR A 637 -27.68 9.99 6.00
C THR A 637 -27.27 10.28 4.56
N PHE A 638 -28.14 10.90 3.75
CA PHE A 638 -27.78 11.23 2.36
C PHE A 638 -26.63 12.24 2.27
N ARG A 639 -26.65 13.28 3.11
CA ARG A 639 -25.65 14.36 3.10
C ARG A 639 -24.27 13.89 3.54
N GLU A 640 -24.21 13.03 4.55
CA GLU A 640 -22.96 12.51 5.10
C GLU A 640 -22.33 11.46 4.17
N TRP A 641 -23.15 10.66 3.48
CA TRP A 641 -22.68 9.57 2.61
C TRP A 641 -22.43 9.99 1.15
N LEU A 642 -23.00 11.10 0.66
CA LEU A 642 -22.74 11.59 -0.71
C LEU A 642 -21.24 11.86 -1.01
N PRO A 643 -20.41 12.39 -0.08
CA PRO A 643 -18.97 12.49 -0.27
C PRO A 643 -18.28 11.14 -0.50
N LYS A 644 -18.78 10.06 0.11
CA LYS A 644 -18.25 8.69 -0.02
C LYS A 644 -18.53 8.05 -1.37
N LEU A 645 -19.50 8.57 -2.13
CA LEU A 645 -19.83 8.12 -3.47
C LEU A 645 -18.89 8.73 -4.51
N LYS A 646 -18.41 7.96 -5.48
CA LYS A 646 -17.62 8.44 -6.64
C LYS A 646 -18.47 9.32 -7.55
N ARG A 647 -17.82 10.21 -8.31
CA ARG A 647 -18.47 10.85 -9.47
C ARG A 647 -18.90 9.80 -10.49
N GLY A 648 -20.10 9.96 -11.04
CA GLY A 648 -20.77 8.94 -11.84
C GLY A 648 -21.38 7.78 -11.03
N GLY A 649 -21.15 7.72 -9.71
CA GLY A 649 -21.72 6.73 -8.83
C GLY A 649 -23.21 6.96 -8.56
N ILE A 650 -23.91 5.91 -8.14
CA ILE A 650 -25.36 5.93 -7.89
C ILE A 650 -25.66 5.91 -6.40
N ILE A 651 -26.46 6.88 -5.92
CA ILE A 651 -27.13 6.79 -4.61
C ILE A 651 -28.58 6.39 -4.84
N ALA A 652 -29.07 5.42 -4.09
CA ALA A 652 -30.42 4.89 -4.20
C ALA A 652 -31.00 4.60 -2.82
N GLY A 653 -32.32 4.43 -2.75
CA GLY A 653 -33.01 4.01 -1.53
C GLY A 653 -34.45 3.59 -1.81
N ASP A 654 -35.10 3.02 -0.81
CA ASP A 654 -36.50 2.57 -0.91
C ASP A 654 -37.46 3.63 -0.35
N ASP A 655 -38.75 3.27 -0.21
CA ASP A 655 -39.76 4.04 0.53
C ASP A 655 -40.10 5.43 -0.07
N TYR A 656 -39.82 5.69 -1.37
CA TYR A 656 -40.24 6.92 -2.04
C TYR A 656 -41.74 6.88 -2.38
N ALA A 657 -42.59 6.99 -1.36
CA ALA A 657 -44.04 6.90 -1.48
C ALA A 657 -44.76 7.92 -0.59
N PRO A 658 -46.02 8.29 -0.92
CA PRO A 658 -46.84 9.16 -0.07
C PRO A 658 -47.04 8.66 1.37
N ASP A 659 -46.93 7.34 1.59
CA ASP A 659 -46.99 6.69 2.90
C ASP A 659 -45.78 7.03 3.78
N TRP A 660 -44.67 7.46 3.17
CA TRP A 660 -43.41 7.87 3.81
C TRP A 660 -43.05 9.33 3.46
N PRO A 661 -43.86 10.31 3.87
CA PRO A 661 -43.72 11.70 3.42
C PRO A 661 -42.41 12.36 3.87
N LEU A 662 -41.77 11.86 4.92
CA LEU A 662 -40.47 12.37 5.38
C LEU A 662 -39.32 11.92 4.48
N VAL A 663 -39.37 10.68 3.97
CA VAL A 663 -38.41 10.16 2.98
C VAL A 663 -38.52 10.98 1.70
N VAL A 664 -39.74 11.15 1.18
CA VAL A 664 -39.99 11.97 -0.02
C VAL A 664 -39.45 13.39 0.16
N ALA A 665 -39.74 14.04 1.30
CA ALA A 665 -39.24 15.39 1.56
C ALA A 665 -37.71 15.45 1.69
N ALA A 666 -37.08 14.46 2.33
CA ALA A 666 -35.64 14.39 2.51
C ALA A 666 -34.91 14.15 1.19
N VAL A 667 -35.43 13.24 0.35
CA VAL A 667 -34.89 12.92 -0.98
C VAL A 667 -35.05 14.11 -1.93
N ASP A 668 -36.22 14.73 -1.98
CA ASP A 668 -36.47 15.90 -2.84
C ASP A 668 -35.54 17.06 -2.47
N ALA A 669 -35.40 17.35 -1.17
CA ALA A 669 -34.48 18.37 -0.68
C ALA A 669 -33.02 18.03 -0.99
N PHE A 670 -32.60 16.78 -0.74
CA PHE A 670 -31.26 16.31 -1.03
C PHE A 670 -30.90 16.43 -2.52
N CYS A 671 -31.78 16.02 -3.41
CA CYS A 671 -31.57 16.15 -4.85
C CYS A 671 -31.51 17.62 -5.28
N ALA A 672 -32.41 18.46 -4.76
CA ALA A 672 -32.42 19.89 -5.08
C ALA A 672 -31.14 20.60 -4.60
N ASP A 673 -30.70 20.35 -3.36
CA ASP A 673 -29.53 20.97 -2.75
C ASP A 673 -28.22 20.62 -3.47
N ASN A 674 -28.16 19.43 -4.06
CA ASN A 674 -26.97 18.90 -4.74
C ASN A 674 -27.07 18.96 -6.27
N GLY A 675 -28.15 19.54 -6.82
CA GLY A 675 -28.38 19.61 -8.27
C GLY A 675 -28.50 18.24 -8.95
N LEU A 676 -28.96 17.22 -8.21
CA LEU A 676 -29.11 15.86 -8.71
C LEU A 676 -30.46 15.67 -9.38
N GLU A 677 -30.49 14.87 -10.43
CA GLU A 677 -31.74 14.45 -11.05
C GLU A 677 -32.28 13.18 -10.40
N LEU A 678 -33.49 13.28 -9.84
CA LEU A 678 -34.19 12.17 -9.21
C LEU A 678 -34.86 11.28 -10.26
N HIS A 679 -34.67 9.97 -10.12
CA HIS A 679 -35.37 8.92 -10.86
C HIS A 679 -36.10 8.00 -9.88
N VAL A 680 -37.26 7.50 -10.28
CA VAL A 680 -38.08 6.62 -9.44
C VAL A 680 -38.43 5.37 -10.24
N ILE A 681 -38.17 4.22 -9.63
CA ILE A 681 -38.49 2.88 -10.12
C ILE A 681 -39.76 2.46 -9.39
N ASP A 682 -40.85 2.31 -10.15
CA ASP A 682 -42.17 1.93 -9.62
C ASP A 682 -42.23 0.40 -9.44
N CYS A 683 -41.51 -0.11 -8.44
CA CYS A 683 -41.52 -1.52 -8.08
C CYS A 683 -42.67 -1.83 -7.11
N HIS A 684 -43.54 -2.76 -7.51
CA HIS A 684 -44.62 -3.29 -6.67
C HIS A 684 -44.41 -4.79 -6.49
N GLU A 685 -43.71 -5.18 -5.42
CA GLU A 685 -43.51 -6.59 -5.09
C GLU A 685 -44.52 -7.06 -4.03
N ASP A 686 -44.92 -8.33 -4.11
CA ASP A 686 -45.87 -8.96 -3.17
C ASP A 686 -45.26 -9.17 -1.75
N SER A 687 -44.06 -8.64 -1.47
CA SER A 687 -43.39 -8.75 -0.18
C SER A 687 -43.57 -7.47 0.65
N TRP A 688 -43.83 -7.66 1.94
CA TRP A 688 -44.09 -6.57 2.90
C TRP A 688 -42.90 -5.58 3.07
N ASN A 689 -41.70 -5.96 2.65
CA ASN A 689 -40.46 -5.19 2.73
C ASN A 689 -40.02 -4.59 1.37
N SER A 690 -40.85 -4.64 0.32
CA SER A 690 -40.55 -4.09 -1.01
C SER A 690 -41.81 -3.58 -1.72
N MET A 691 -42.74 -3.02 -0.94
CA MET A 691 -44.03 -2.52 -1.44
C MET A 691 -43.97 -1.14 -2.09
N TYR A 692 -42.90 -0.38 -1.82
CA TYR A 692 -42.80 1.03 -2.18
C TYR A 692 -41.77 1.26 -3.30
N PRO A 693 -41.87 2.39 -4.02
CA PRO A 693 -40.96 2.71 -5.10
C PRO A 693 -39.52 2.96 -4.60
N THR A 694 -38.56 2.42 -5.34
CA THR A 694 -37.14 2.73 -5.17
C THR A 694 -36.79 4.00 -5.93
N TRP A 695 -36.06 4.90 -5.30
CA TRP A 695 -35.52 6.09 -5.94
C TRP A 695 -34.01 5.93 -6.17
N PHE A 696 -33.48 6.67 -7.14
CA PHE A 696 -32.04 6.82 -7.30
C PHE A 696 -31.66 8.15 -7.95
N ALA A 697 -30.42 8.56 -7.72
CA ALA A 697 -29.77 9.69 -8.34
C ALA A 697 -28.30 9.37 -8.62
N MET A 698 -27.73 10.03 -9.62
CA MET A 698 -26.32 9.85 -9.99
C MET A 698 -25.52 11.09 -9.59
N LYS A 699 -24.36 10.88 -8.96
CA LYS A 699 -23.45 11.97 -8.59
C LYS A 699 -22.76 12.52 -9.85
N PRO A 700 -22.84 13.83 -10.13
CA PRO A 700 -22.37 14.41 -11.38
C PRO A 700 -20.86 14.47 -11.56
#